data_AF-A0A7C2PBY3-F1
#
_entry.id   AF-A0A7C2PBY3-F1
#
_cell.length_a   1.000
_cell.length_b   1.000
_cell.length_c   1.000
_cell.angle_alpha   90.00
_cell.angle_beta   90.00
_cell.angle_gamma   90.00
#
_symmetry.space_group_name_H-M   'P 1'
#
loop_
_entity.id
_entity.type
_entity.pdbx_description
1 polymer ?
#
loop_
_entity_poly.entity_id
_entity_poly.type
_entity_poly.pdbx_seq_one_letter_code
_entity_poly.pdbx_strand_id
1 'polypeptide(L)'
;AGLEDIGDHSLTFSGEVIQNNTRGWINLLPYDFAADEGKTLTFTGPLYPKVQTEFFDDNEGANPVERWFTFDGTGKTIVNGGLFRMYNDEVRPEVVTRYQYEGNLRVRGTGAVYIDWVDQGMIPNPEYDADINPGAPQMIPDRPTEYVGFTRVEGGNLHFAENVDLPGRLASEPLGQMDPLREILSSGGAVGVDAGVVNNPTFLKMLNNAAKPNASAPITGNIFLLYGNTQNQETLFTTYDYGGLMLGTGEYNQDLNFNVAHDPNGNLARAANMSLAAHEGGSVYTGTITPAGVYNGFSGNGNPESNPAATGNPVNPNTYQLGGGAGTLKLPNANQLTGARNLLVKNGGEVWLDNTNNYTGTTRVLGQFRNSLQENALKNTSDSDNDFRYGEELLRIYVGSTLRVTHLGNGGSPSSIGSSSNAASNLLIQGSTLKYTGAGQSTDRLFTIGTAGATIDASSDTGALVFNNTGALGVDYAETRAAILKSDIPGDNLEIIGMPTLSNAAKGQHLFSTEDLLPGMRVTDLQEGTQQFLVDTVDATPIVISGISSPHVVQIADSQQSGPSVWAGFAGGIIVSRNMQFGPSPARMLTLTGSNSMNNTLAPLVGNEPAAGAPGGPALAATQAEIDAGFGTVGIRKQGTGKWILTGNNTYSGPTNVEAGTLLINGNQSAATGATTVSAAARFGGTGTIGGDLVMQEGSIFTAAFAGGTIDPLAILGDLDLSAMNNILEVTGTGTGTSWVLATYTGTLTGQFESTPGYTVDYGSLSNSQITIMLDETGVPGDYNGDGMVDAGDYVRWRNNLGDPTEADINNNGDGGGVTISDYSYWKARYGTPGGGGGGLAGAGSVPEPASVVLVGLALAWFTGVRRRG
;
A
#
# COMPACT_ATOMS: atom_id res chain seq x y z
N ALA A 1 -18.65 -9.53 -26.79
CA ALA A 1 -19.13 -8.24 -27.32
C ALA A 1 -20.63 -8.17 -27.09
N GLY A 2 -21.11 -7.24 -26.25
CA GLY A 2 -22.52 -7.14 -25.83
C GLY A 2 -22.78 -7.15 -24.31
N LEU A 3 -21.72 -7.18 -23.49
CA LEU A 3 -21.80 -7.09 -22.02
C LEU A 3 -21.52 -5.67 -21.47
N GLU A 4 -21.14 -4.74 -22.33
CA GLU A 4 -20.75 -3.37 -21.97
C GLU A 4 -21.93 -2.51 -21.52
N ASP A 5 -23.16 -2.87 -21.92
CA ASP A 5 -24.42 -2.21 -21.48
C ASP A 5 -25.03 -2.83 -20.20
N ILE A 6 -24.42 -3.85 -19.59
CA ILE A 6 -24.95 -4.52 -18.37
C ILE A 6 -24.30 -3.97 -17.08
N GLY A 7 -23.29 -3.09 -17.20
CA GLY A 7 -22.63 -2.43 -16.07
C GLY A 7 -23.52 -1.47 -15.25
N ASP A 8 -24.74 -1.19 -15.72
CA ASP A 8 -25.62 -0.16 -15.18
C ASP A 8 -26.74 -0.67 -14.26
N HIS A 9 -26.79 -1.97 -13.94
CA HIS A 9 -27.88 -2.53 -13.13
C HIS A 9 -27.40 -3.23 -11.87
N SER A 10 -28.14 -3.02 -10.77
CA SER A 10 -28.05 -3.91 -9.61
C SER A 10 -28.60 -5.29 -10.00
N LEU A 11 -28.03 -6.34 -9.42
CA LEU A 11 -28.44 -7.73 -9.64
C LEU A 11 -29.14 -8.23 -8.39
N THR A 12 -30.35 -8.77 -8.54
CA THR A 12 -31.11 -9.38 -7.44
C THR A 12 -31.41 -10.84 -7.75
N PHE A 13 -30.99 -11.74 -6.88
CA PHE A 13 -31.33 -13.16 -6.91
C PHE A 13 -32.40 -13.43 -5.86
N SER A 14 -33.60 -13.77 -6.30
CA SER A 14 -34.74 -14.05 -5.40
C SER A 14 -34.99 -15.55 -5.28
N GLY A 15 -35.33 -15.99 -4.06
CA GLY A 15 -35.63 -17.38 -3.72
C GLY A 15 -34.52 -18.04 -2.92
N GLU A 16 -34.61 -19.36 -2.78
CA GLU A 16 -33.60 -20.16 -2.11
C GLU A 16 -32.31 -20.24 -2.94
N VAL A 17 -31.17 -20.01 -2.28
CA VAL A 17 -29.84 -20.08 -2.90
C VAL A 17 -29.00 -21.13 -2.18
N ILE A 18 -28.76 -22.25 -2.86
CA ILE A 18 -28.01 -23.40 -2.34
C ILE A 18 -26.64 -23.47 -2.99
N GLN A 19 -25.58 -23.58 -2.18
CA GLN A 19 -24.24 -23.84 -2.69
C GLN A 19 -23.98 -25.35 -2.77
N ASN A 20 -23.93 -25.93 -3.97
CA ASN A 20 -23.61 -27.35 -4.16
C ASN A 20 -22.14 -27.64 -4.53
N ASN A 21 -21.28 -26.61 -4.63
CA ASN A 21 -19.88 -26.74 -5.03
C ASN A 21 -18.97 -25.88 -4.13
N THR A 22 -17.66 -25.85 -4.37
CA THR A 22 -16.70 -25.02 -3.61
C THR A 22 -16.56 -23.59 -4.15
N ARG A 23 -17.32 -23.21 -5.19
CA ARG A 23 -17.22 -21.91 -5.86
C ARG A 23 -17.97 -20.84 -5.06
N GLY A 24 -17.53 -19.59 -5.25
CA GLY A 24 -18.11 -18.40 -4.63
C GLY A 24 -18.60 -17.38 -5.65
N TRP A 25 -19.00 -16.22 -5.15
CA TRP A 25 -19.46 -15.06 -5.92
C TRP A 25 -18.39 -13.98 -5.93
N ILE A 26 -18.04 -13.47 -7.11
CA ILE A 26 -17.15 -12.32 -7.28
C ILE A 26 -18.01 -11.14 -7.74
N ASN A 27 -18.18 -10.14 -6.87
CA ASN A 27 -18.96 -8.95 -7.16
C ASN A 27 -18.06 -7.77 -7.55
N LEU A 28 -18.10 -7.40 -8.83
CA LEU A 28 -17.35 -6.26 -9.40
C LEU A 28 -18.26 -5.09 -9.78
N LEU A 29 -19.52 -5.09 -9.32
CA LEU A 29 -20.44 -3.99 -9.59
C LEU A 29 -19.89 -2.69 -9.00
N PRO A 30 -19.89 -1.57 -9.75
CA PRO A 30 -19.33 -0.32 -9.29
C PRO A 30 -20.18 0.24 -8.14
N TYR A 31 -19.53 0.52 -7.01
CA TYR A 31 -20.15 1.11 -5.84
C TYR A 31 -19.20 2.14 -5.23
N ASP A 32 -19.70 3.35 -5.00
CA ASP A 32 -19.01 4.38 -4.23
C ASP A 32 -19.51 4.32 -2.78
N PHE A 33 -18.70 3.70 -1.93
CA PHE A 33 -19.02 3.55 -0.51
C PHE A 33 -19.02 4.88 0.25
N ALA A 34 -18.24 5.89 -0.18
CA ALA A 34 -18.19 7.19 0.48
C ALA A 34 -19.43 8.02 0.18
N ALA A 35 -19.98 7.91 -1.04
CA ALA A 35 -21.25 8.52 -1.41
C ALA A 35 -22.48 7.67 -1.02
N ASP A 36 -22.27 6.39 -0.68
CA ASP A 36 -23.30 5.35 -0.54
C ASP A 36 -24.20 5.25 -1.80
N GLU A 37 -23.57 5.37 -2.97
CA GLU A 37 -24.24 5.37 -4.29
C GLU A 37 -23.61 4.31 -5.20
N GLY A 38 -24.44 3.60 -5.99
CA GLY A 38 -23.94 2.65 -6.98
C GLY A 38 -24.84 1.43 -7.19
N LYS A 39 -24.23 0.34 -7.65
CA LYS A 39 -24.90 -0.92 -7.99
C LYS A 39 -24.59 -2.00 -6.96
N THR A 40 -25.58 -2.82 -6.66
CA THR A 40 -25.49 -3.85 -5.62
C THR A 40 -25.76 -5.24 -6.18
N LEU A 41 -25.13 -6.24 -5.57
CA LEU A 41 -25.53 -7.64 -5.72
C LEU A 41 -26.36 -8.01 -4.50
N THR A 42 -27.63 -8.36 -4.70
CA THR A 42 -28.56 -8.67 -3.62
C THR A 42 -29.06 -10.10 -3.76
N PHE A 43 -29.04 -10.85 -2.65
CA PHE A 43 -29.72 -12.13 -2.50
C PHE A 43 -30.94 -11.92 -1.61
N THR A 44 -32.13 -12.28 -2.08
CA THR A 44 -33.38 -12.18 -1.33
C THR A 44 -33.97 -13.58 -1.11
N GLY A 45 -34.02 -14.02 0.15
CA GLY A 45 -34.38 -15.38 0.54
C GLY A 45 -33.24 -16.14 1.25
N PRO A 46 -33.53 -17.35 1.76
CA PRO A 46 -32.58 -18.10 2.60
C PRO A 46 -31.36 -18.58 1.81
N LEU A 47 -30.17 -18.37 2.37
CA LEU A 47 -28.90 -18.85 1.82
C LEU A 47 -28.44 -20.11 2.57
N TYR A 48 -28.10 -21.17 1.84
CA TYR A 48 -27.68 -22.45 2.41
C TYR A 48 -26.25 -22.83 2.00
N PRO A 49 -25.25 -22.56 2.86
CA PRO A 49 -23.93 -23.16 2.75
C PRO A 49 -24.03 -24.68 2.96
N LYS A 50 -23.86 -25.48 1.90
CA LYS A 50 -23.99 -26.95 1.99
C LYS A 50 -22.69 -27.63 2.42
N VAL A 51 -22.84 -28.69 3.21
CA VAL A 51 -21.77 -29.58 3.68
C VAL A 51 -21.29 -30.53 2.56
N GLN A 52 -20.02 -30.94 2.55
CA GLN A 52 -19.53 -32.05 1.73
C GLN A 52 -19.77 -33.39 2.44
N THR A 53 -20.52 -34.28 1.80
CA THR A 53 -20.84 -35.62 2.33
C THR A 53 -20.62 -36.72 1.31
N GLU A 54 -19.91 -36.47 0.20
CA GLU A 54 -19.59 -37.55 -0.73
C GLU A 54 -18.75 -38.58 0.02
N PHE A 55 -19.41 -39.69 0.40
CA PHE A 55 -18.77 -40.93 0.78
C PHE A 55 -17.97 -41.35 -0.44
N PHE A 56 -16.67 -41.07 -0.43
CA PHE A 56 -15.78 -41.79 -1.33
C PHE A 56 -15.93 -43.28 -0.98
N ASP A 57 -16.17 -44.07 -2.03
CA ASP A 57 -16.11 -45.53 -1.98
C ASP A 57 -14.89 -45.92 -1.14
N ASP A 58 -15.08 -46.88 -0.24
CA ASP A 58 -14.32 -47.23 0.95
C ASP A 58 -12.84 -47.65 0.76
N ASN A 59 -12.17 -47.21 -0.32
CA ASN A 59 -10.79 -47.55 -0.64
C ASN A 59 -9.84 -46.38 -0.97
N GLU A 60 -10.26 -45.12 -0.92
CA GLU A 60 -9.33 -43.99 -1.00
C GLU A 60 -9.48 -43.09 0.23
N GLY A 61 -8.45 -43.04 1.08
CA GLY A 61 -8.41 -42.31 2.34
C GLY A 61 -8.39 -40.78 2.21
N ALA A 62 -9.28 -40.20 1.40
CA ALA A 62 -9.44 -38.76 1.25
C ALA A 62 -10.27 -38.18 2.41
N ASN A 63 -9.67 -37.25 3.16
CA ASN A 63 -10.36 -36.46 4.18
C ASN A 63 -11.50 -35.62 3.53
N PRO A 64 -12.66 -35.46 4.19
CA PRO A 64 -13.72 -34.58 3.70
C PRO A 64 -13.20 -33.15 3.58
N VAL A 65 -13.37 -32.55 2.39
CA VAL A 65 -12.91 -31.20 2.08
C VAL A 65 -13.88 -30.17 2.70
N GLU A 66 -13.35 -29.17 3.42
CA GLU A 66 -14.15 -28.07 3.97
C GLU A 66 -14.76 -27.21 2.84
N ARG A 67 -16.09 -27.13 2.75
CA ARG A 67 -16.79 -26.24 1.80
C ARG A 67 -16.99 -24.84 2.36
N TRP A 68 -16.77 -23.83 1.51
CA TRP A 68 -16.85 -22.41 1.87
C TRP A 68 -17.75 -21.66 0.89
N PHE A 69 -18.86 -21.11 1.36
CA PHE A 69 -19.66 -20.12 0.64
C PHE A 69 -18.87 -18.82 0.61
N THR A 70 -18.28 -18.48 -0.54
CA THR A 70 -17.34 -17.35 -0.63
C THR A 70 -17.98 -16.14 -1.31
N PHE A 71 -17.85 -14.96 -0.71
CA PHE A 71 -18.06 -13.67 -1.34
C PHE A 71 -16.71 -12.96 -1.53
N ASP A 72 -16.49 -12.38 -2.70
CA ASP A 72 -15.25 -11.70 -3.10
C ASP A 72 -15.57 -10.51 -4.03
N GLY A 73 -14.56 -9.73 -4.40
CA GLY A 73 -14.64 -8.58 -5.30
C GLY A 73 -14.60 -7.23 -4.56
N THR A 74 -14.97 -6.18 -5.29
CA THR A 74 -14.90 -4.77 -4.85
C THR A 74 -16.27 -4.15 -4.55
N GLY A 75 -17.36 -4.80 -4.96
CA GLY A 75 -18.72 -4.26 -4.88
C GLY A 75 -19.40 -4.44 -3.52
N LYS A 76 -20.62 -3.89 -3.42
CA LYS A 76 -21.54 -4.07 -2.27
C LYS A 76 -22.44 -5.28 -2.49
N THR A 77 -22.33 -6.27 -1.61
CA THR A 77 -23.15 -7.48 -1.61
C THR A 77 -24.10 -7.48 -0.42
N ILE A 78 -25.37 -7.78 -0.64
CA ILE A 78 -26.42 -7.76 0.38
C ILE A 78 -27.09 -9.14 0.41
N VAL A 79 -27.24 -9.72 1.59
CA VAL A 79 -27.96 -10.98 1.84
C VAL A 79 -29.17 -10.66 2.71
N ASN A 80 -30.32 -10.48 2.06
CA ASN A 80 -31.61 -10.16 2.67
C ASN A 80 -32.47 -11.43 2.79
N GLY A 81 -32.22 -12.21 3.82
CA GLY A 81 -32.90 -13.49 4.01
C GLY A 81 -32.20 -14.46 4.95
N GLY A 82 -31.13 -14.04 5.63
CA GLY A 82 -30.42 -14.84 6.62
C GLY A 82 -29.60 -15.99 6.06
N LEU A 83 -28.79 -16.60 6.95
CA LEU A 83 -28.00 -17.78 6.65
C LEU A 83 -28.59 -19.00 7.37
N PHE A 84 -28.74 -20.11 6.67
CA PHE A 84 -29.33 -21.31 7.23
C PHE A 84 -28.47 -22.55 6.99
N ARG A 85 -28.56 -23.48 7.93
CA ARG A 85 -28.02 -24.82 7.77
C ARG A 85 -28.91 -25.63 6.84
N MET A 86 -28.30 -26.39 5.94
CA MET A 86 -28.96 -27.47 5.21
C MET A 86 -28.54 -28.81 5.81
N TYR A 87 -29.50 -29.67 6.18
CA TYR A 87 -29.21 -31.06 6.54
C TYR A 87 -28.96 -31.84 5.24
N ASN A 88 -27.97 -32.74 5.21
CA ASN A 88 -27.78 -33.59 4.03
C ASN A 88 -28.72 -34.78 4.08
N ASP A 89 -29.45 -35.01 2.99
CA ASP A 89 -30.50 -36.03 2.88
C ASP A 89 -29.98 -37.49 2.90
N GLU A 90 -28.67 -37.72 2.82
CA GLU A 90 -28.10 -39.08 2.74
C GLU A 90 -27.72 -39.72 4.09
N VAL A 91 -27.79 -38.99 5.21
CA VAL A 91 -27.37 -39.54 6.52
C VAL A 91 -28.56 -40.05 7.31
N ARG A 92 -28.75 -41.37 7.31
CA ARG A 92 -29.69 -42.05 8.23
C ARG A 92 -29.39 -41.64 9.67
N PRO A 93 -30.40 -41.26 10.49
CA PRO A 93 -30.20 -40.72 11.83
C PRO A 93 -29.60 -41.71 12.86
N GLU A 94 -29.30 -42.96 12.48
CA GLU A 94 -28.84 -44.02 13.39
C GLU A 94 -27.31 -44.08 13.59
N VAL A 95 -26.49 -43.33 12.83
CA VAL A 95 -25.02 -43.36 12.95
C VAL A 95 -24.45 -41.94 13.06
N VAL A 96 -24.69 -41.25 14.17
CA VAL A 96 -24.18 -39.88 14.40
C VAL A 96 -23.23 -39.86 15.59
N THR A 97 -21.96 -40.21 15.35
CA THR A 97 -20.87 -39.93 16.30
C THR A 97 -20.23 -38.57 15.99
N ARG A 98 -20.79 -37.52 16.60
CA ARG A 98 -20.13 -36.30 17.12
C ARG A 98 -19.21 -35.39 16.27
N TYR A 99 -19.07 -35.56 14.97
CA TYR A 99 -18.39 -34.55 14.13
C TYR A 99 -19.25 -34.26 12.89
N GLN A 100 -20.24 -33.38 13.07
CA GLN A 100 -21.05 -32.90 11.96
C GLN A 100 -20.28 -31.77 11.27
N TYR A 101 -19.88 -32.00 10.02
CA TYR A 101 -19.29 -30.96 9.17
C TYR A 101 -20.40 -29.96 8.82
N GLU A 102 -20.16 -28.67 9.01
CA GLU A 102 -21.13 -27.59 8.77
C GLU A 102 -20.68 -26.76 7.56
N GLY A 103 -21.62 -26.17 6.81
CA GLY A 103 -21.26 -25.28 5.71
C GLY A 103 -20.67 -23.98 6.25
N ASN A 104 -19.60 -23.48 5.64
CA ASN A 104 -18.84 -22.32 6.14
C ASN A 104 -19.03 -21.08 5.27
N LEU A 105 -18.79 -19.90 5.83
CA LEU A 105 -18.86 -18.61 5.15
C LEU A 105 -17.47 -18.00 5.02
N ARG A 106 -17.17 -17.42 3.85
CA ARG A 106 -15.92 -16.72 3.60
C ARG A 106 -16.16 -15.38 2.92
N VAL A 107 -15.47 -14.34 3.38
CA VAL A 107 -15.44 -13.00 2.78
C VAL A 107 -14.00 -12.64 2.43
N ARG A 108 -13.80 -12.24 1.17
CA ARG A 108 -12.53 -11.84 0.55
C ARG A 108 -12.67 -10.52 -0.20
N GLY A 109 -11.61 -10.10 -0.89
CA GLY A 109 -11.63 -8.90 -1.73
C GLY A 109 -11.51 -7.61 -0.93
N THR A 110 -12.03 -6.53 -1.50
CA THR A 110 -12.01 -5.18 -0.92
C THR A 110 -13.40 -4.55 -0.80
N GLY A 111 -14.45 -5.24 -1.25
CA GLY A 111 -15.84 -4.80 -1.12
C GLY A 111 -16.43 -5.00 0.27
N ALA A 112 -17.76 -4.98 0.36
CA ALA A 112 -18.50 -5.17 1.59
C ALA A 112 -19.64 -6.17 1.42
N VAL A 113 -19.88 -6.99 2.46
CA VAL A 113 -20.97 -7.96 2.55
C VAL A 113 -21.85 -7.59 3.74
N TYR A 114 -23.14 -7.40 3.50
CA TYR A 114 -24.15 -7.11 4.51
C TYR A 114 -25.06 -8.31 4.65
N ILE A 115 -25.17 -8.84 5.87
CA ILE A 115 -26.10 -9.90 6.23
C ILE A 115 -27.21 -9.25 7.05
N ASP A 116 -28.42 -9.34 6.52
CA ASP A 116 -29.63 -8.79 7.12
C ASP A 116 -30.73 -9.85 7.02
N TRP A 117 -31.17 -10.38 8.16
CA TRP A 117 -32.34 -11.24 8.22
C TRP A 117 -33.58 -10.37 8.25
N VAL A 118 -34.40 -10.54 7.20
CA VAL A 118 -35.71 -9.92 7.10
C VAL A 118 -36.74 -11.03 7.05
N ASP A 119 -37.68 -11.04 8.00
CA ASP A 119 -38.77 -12.02 8.09
C ASP A 119 -39.55 -12.12 6.78
N GLN A 120 -39.42 -13.25 6.10
CA GLN A 120 -40.10 -13.62 4.85
C GLN A 120 -41.48 -14.28 5.12
N GLY A 121 -41.85 -14.49 6.38
CA GLY A 121 -43.06 -15.17 6.82
C GLY A 121 -43.01 -16.70 6.69
N MET A 122 -42.72 -17.21 5.48
CA MET A 122 -42.54 -18.65 5.23
C MET A 122 -41.31 -18.87 4.35
N ILE A 123 -40.44 -19.81 4.73
CA ILE A 123 -39.27 -20.24 3.95
C ILE A 123 -39.39 -21.73 3.56
N PRO A 124 -38.77 -22.17 2.45
CA PRO A 124 -38.65 -23.58 2.13
C PRO A 124 -38.06 -24.36 3.31
N ASN A 125 -38.61 -25.54 3.58
CA ASN A 125 -38.10 -26.38 4.65
C ASN A 125 -36.84 -27.12 4.18
N PRO A 126 -35.66 -26.87 4.78
CA PRO A 126 -34.43 -27.55 4.40
C PRO A 126 -34.42 -29.05 4.76
N GLU A 127 -35.42 -29.53 5.50
CA GLU A 127 -35.62 -30.96 5.82
C GLU A 127 -36.65 -31.63 4.90
N TYR A 128 -37.27 -30.89 3.97
CA TYR A 128 -38.22 -31.43 3.01
C TYR A 128 -37.52 -31.96 1.77
N ASP A 129 -37.62 -33.27 1.57
CA ASP A 129 -37.21 -33.96 0.35
C ASP A 129 -38.39 -34.83 -0.11
N ALA A 130 -38.77 -34.71 -1.38
CA ALA A 130 -39.93 -35.41 -1.95
C ALA A 130 -39.75 -36.94 -1.99
N ASP A 131 -38.52 -37.41 -2.06
CA ASP A 131 -38.13 -38.81 -2.18
C ASP A 131 -37.72 -39.41 -0.82
N ILE A 132 -37.18 -38.60 0.09
CA ILE A 132 -36.52 -39.05 1.33
C ILE A 132 -37.33 -38.70 2.58
N ASN A 133 -37.98 -37.53 2.63
CA ASN A 133 -38.77 -37.08 3.78
C ASN A 133 -40.08 -36.39 3.37
N PRO A 134 -40.99 -37.09 2.68
CA PRO A 134 -42.22 -36.51 2.16
C PRO A 134 -43.22 -36.07 3.26
N GLY A 135 -42.98 -36.46 4.51
CA GLY A 135 -43.80 -36.09 5.67
C GLY A 135 -43.44 -34.73 6.29
N ALA A 136 -42.29 -34.16 5.93
CA ALA A 136 -41.93 -32.80 6.33
C ALA A 136 -42.81 -31.77 5.61
N PRO A 137 -43.19 -30.66 6.25
CA PRO A 137 -43.87 -29.57 5.55
C PRO A 137 -42.92 -28.96 4.52
N GLN A 138 -43.42 -28.64 3.31
CA GLN A 138 -42.60 -28.03 2.25
C GLN A 138 -42.11 -26.61 2.61
N MET A 139 -42.87 -25.93 3.46
CA MET A 139 -42.60 -24.58 3.93
C MET A 139 -42.66 -24.57 5.45
N ILE A 140 -41.74 -23.87 6.10
CA ILE A 140 -41.74 -23.61 7.54
C ILE A 140 -41.80 -22.11 7.80
N PRO A 141 -42.29 -21.67 8.99
CA PRO A 141 -42.15 -20.29 9.42
C PRO A 141 -40.71 -19.83 9.28
N ASP A 142 -40.52 -18.62 8.76
CA ASP A 142 -39.20 -18.01 8.80
C ASP A 142 -38.75 -17.88 10.26
N ARG A 143 -37.45 -18.02 10.45
CA ARG A 143 -36.79 -18.00 11.75
C ARG A 143 -35.46 -17.27 11.60
N PRO A 144 -34.95 -16.62 12.66
CA PRO A 144 -33.64 -15.98 12.62
C PRO A 144 -32.54 -16.92 12.12
N THR A 145 -31.44 -16.34 11.64
CA THR A 145 -30.25 -17.06 11.16
C THR A 145 -29.89 -18.27 12.05
N GLU A 146 -29.88 -19.47 11.47
CA GLU A 146 -29.51 -20.74 12.15
C GLU A 146 -28.19 -21.33 11.65
N TYR A 147 -27.44 -20.55 10.90
CA TYR A 147 -26.10 -20.88 10.47
C TYR A 147 -25.16 -21.11 11.67
N VAL A 148 -24.41 -22.21 11.65
CA VAL A 148 -23.57 -22.67 12.77
C VAL A 148 -22.10 -22.88 12.40
N GLY A 149 -21.74 -22.78 11.11
CA GLY A 149 -20.37 -23.00 10.62
C GLY A 149 -19.40 -21.83 10.83
N PHE A 150 -18.15 -22.01 10.37
CA PHE A 150 -17.09 -21.04 10.53
C PHE A 150 -17.24 -19.85 9.59
N THR A 151 -17.08 -18.63 10.11
CA THR A 151 -17.03 -17.43 9.29
C THR A 151 -15.59 -16.94 9.19
N ARG A 152 -15.05 -16.82 7.97
CA ARG A 152 -13.71 -16.28 7.73
C ARG A 152 -13.74 -14.97 6.96
N VAL A 153 -13.12 -13.94 7.51
CA VAL A 153 -13.02 -12.60 6.91
C VAL A 153 -11.54 -12.30 6.62
N GLU A 154 -11.15 -12.40 5.35
CA GLU A 154 -9.74 -12.28 4.92
C GLU A 154 -9.44 -10.94 4.21
N GLY A 155 -10.47 -10.12 3.94
CA GLY A 155 -10.33 -8.95 3.06
C GLY A 155 -11.36 -7.84 3.28
N GLY A 156 -12.53 -7.94 2.64
CA GLY A 156 -13.55 -6.90 2.68
C GLY A 156 -14.19 -6.68 4.05
N ASN A 157 -15.21 -5.84 4.09
CA ASN A 157 -16.03 -5.61 5.28
C ASN A 157 -17.17 -6.65 5.36
N LEU A 158 -17.45 -7.16 6.56
CA LEU A 158 -18.61 -7.98 6.87
C LEU A 158 -19.47 -7.29 7.93
N HIS A 159 -20.71 -6.98 7.56
CA HIS A 159 -21.71 -6.38 8.42
C HIS A 159 -22.79 -7.41 8.75
N PHE A 160 -23.17 -7.43 10.01
CA PHE A 160 -24.42 -8.03 10.46
C PHE A 160 -25.34 -6.88 10.88
N ALA A 161 -26.53 -6.77 10.30
CA ALA A 161 -27.42 -5.65 10.60
C ALA A 161 -27.79 -5.64 12.10
N GLU A 162 -28.15 -6.80 12.63
CA GLU A 162 -28.56 -7.02 14.01
C GLU A 162 -27.95 -8.29 14.62
N ASN A 163 -28.17 -8.48 15.92
CA ASN A 163 -27.69 -9.67 16.65
C ASN A 163 -28.33 -10.98 16.19
N VAL A 164 -29.52 -10.90 15.62
CA VAL A 164 -30.26 -12.05 15.08
C VAL A 164 -29.65 -12.57 13.78
N ASP A 165 -28.76 -11.79 13.15
CA ASP A 165 -28.04 -12.16 11.92
C ASP A 165 -26.73 -12.90 12.19
N LEU A 166 -26.29 -12.86 13.45
CA LEU A 166 -25.11 -13.61 13.87
C LEU A 166 -25.37 -15.11 13.73
N PRO A 167 -24.32 -15.92 13.47
CA PRO A 167 -24.41 -17.37 13.51
C PRO A 167 -25.17 -17.85 14.76
N GLY A 168 -26.27 -18.58 14.52
CA GLY A 168 -27.31 -18.87 15.48
C GLY A 168 -26.90 -19.86 16.57
N ARG A 169 -27.64 -19.85 17.67
CA ARG A 169 -27.58 -20.87 18.74
C ARG A 169 -28.71 -21.87 18.55
N LEU A 170 -28.38 -23.18 18.54
CA LEU A 170 -29.40 -24.23 18.56
C LEU A 170 -30.31 -24.08 19.80
N ALA A 171 -31.64 -24.05 19.60
CA ALA A 171 -32.62 -23.86 20.66
C ALA A 171 -32.54 -24.91 21.80
N SER A 172 -31.89 -26.05 21.54
CA SER A 172 -31.70 -27.17 22.47
C SER A 172 -30.47 -27.04 23.38
N GLU A 173 -29.57 -26.07 23.17
CA GLU A 173 -28.31 -26.04 23.93
C GLU A 173 -28.41 -25.24 25.24
N PRO A 174 -27.80 -25.69 26.35
CA PRO A 174 -27.77 -24.94 27.61
C PRO A 174 -27.15 -23.54 27.46
N LEU A 175 -27.71 -22.54 28.15
CA LEU A 175 -27.14 -21.19 28.24
C LEU A 175 -25.74 -21.27 28.86
N GLY A 176 -24.67 -21.07 28.06
CA GLY A 176 -23.30 -20.91 28.57
C GLY A 176 -22.21 -21.77 27.92
N GLN A 177 -22.54 -22.72 27.04
CA GLN A 177 -21.57 -23.42 26.20
C GLN A 177 -21.75 -22.97 24.75
N MET A 178 -20.87 -22.09 24.26
CA MET A 178 -20.75 -21.85 22.82
C MET A 178 -19.94 -23.01 22.22
N ASP A 179 -20.51 -23.70 21.23
CA ASP A 179 -19.82 -24.74 20.46
C ASP A 179 -18.63 -24.10 19.69
N PRO A 180 -17.42 -24.69 19.70
CA PRO A 180 -16.29 -24.23 18.89
C PRO A 180 -16.53 -24.07 17.38
N LEU A 181 -17.64 -24.57 16.82
CA LEU A 181 -17.96 -24.43 15.40
C LEU A 181 -18.43 -23.02 14.98
N ARG A 182 -18.79 -22.13 15.92
CA ARG A 182 -19.46 -20.83 15.65
C ARG A 182 -18.52 -19.61 15.64
N GLU A 183 -17.27 -19.80 15.24
CA GLU A 183 -16.22 -18.77 15.33
C GLU A 183 -16.17 -17.84 14.10
N ILE A 184 -15.96 -16.54 14.35
CA ILE A 184 -15.66 -15.52 13.33
C ILE A 184 -14.16 -15.24 13.35
N LEU A 185 -13.46 -15.78 12.34
CA LEU A 185 -12.04 -15.57 12.11
C LEU A 185 -11.81 -14.40 11.14
N SER A 186 -11.46 -13.24 11.67
CA SER A 186 -10.98 -12.14 10.85
C SER A 186 -9.45 -12.07 10.83
N SER A 187 -8.86 -12.07 9.64
CA SER A 187 -7.41 -12.10 9.37
C SER A 187 -6.97 -11.04 8.35
N GLY A 188 -7.81 -10.02 8.11
CA GLY A 188 -7.44 -8.88 7.27
C GLY A 188 -8.59 -7.92 6.94
N GLY A 189 -9.83 -8.41 6.94
CA GLY A 189 -11.01 -7.56 6.77
C GLY A 189 -11.61 -7.07 8.06
N ALA A 190 -12.62 -6.20 7.97
CA ALA A 190 -13.33 -5.68 9.13
C ALA A 190 -14.64 -6.45 9.35
N VAL A 191 -15.00 -6.69 10.60
CA VAL A 191 -16.28 -7.29 10.97
C VAL A 191 -16.93 -6.49 12.10
N GLY A 192 -18.24 -6.30 12.01
CA GLY A 192 -19.02 -5.57 13.01
C GLY A 192 -20.49 -5.93 12.97
N VAL A 193 -21.23 -5.40 13.95
CA VAL A 193 -22.69 -5.34 13.90
C VAL A 193 -23.10 -3.88 13.77
N ASP A 194 -24.12 -3.58 12.96
CA ASP A 194 -24.54 -2.20 12.73
C ASP A 194 -25.36 -1.64 13.90
N ALA A 195 -26.06 -2.51 14.64
CA ALA A 195 -26.87 -2.19 15.82
C ALA A 195 -26.11 -2.13 17.18
N GLY A 196 -24.79 -1.92 17.17
CA GLY A 196 -23.97 -1.66 18.37
C GLY A 196 -23.14 -2.85 18.87
N VAL A 197 -21.83 -2.63 18.99
CA VAL A 197 -20.76 -3.60 19.22
C VAL A 197 -20.23 -3.54 20.65
N VAL A 198 -20.06 -2.34 21.22
CA VAL A 198 -19.39 -2.13 22.52
C VAL A 198 -20.12 -2.86 23.65
N ASN A 199 -21.44 -2.94 23.56
CA ASN A 199 -22.31 -3.58 24.56
C ASN A 199 -22.83 -4.96 24.12
N ASN A 200 -22.20 -5.59 23.13
CA ASN A 200 -22.69 -6.85 22.55
C ASN A 200 -21.83 -8.06 22.95
N PRO A 201 -22.09 -8.68 24.11
CA PRO A 201 -21.31 -9.81 24.57
C PRO A 201 -21.50 -11.07 23.72
N THR A 202 -22.54 -11.15 22.89
CA THR A 202 -22.76 -12.29 21.99
C THR A 202 -21.79 -12.22 20.83
N PHE A 203 -21.78 -11.10 20.09
CA PHE A 203 -20.84 -10.86 19.00
C PHE A 203 -19.39 -10.96 19.48
N LEU A 204 -19.04 -10.26 20.56
CA LEU A 204 -17.68 -10.25 21.09
C LEU A 204 -17.19 -11.63 21.57
N LYS A 205 -18.10 -12.58 21.86
CA LYS A 205 -17.73 -13.97 22.21
C LYS A 205 -17.46 -14.86 20.99
N MET A 206 -17.92 -14.47 19.81
CA MET A 206 -17.79 -15.24 18.58
C MET A 206 -16.51 -14.89 17.80
N LEU A 207 -15.91 -13.73 18.06
CA LEU A 207 -14.67 -13.30 17.41
C LEU A 207 -13.51 -14.24 17.76
N ASN A 208 -12.58 -14.42 16.83
CA ASN A 208 -11.38 -15.26 16.97
C ASN A 208 -10.44 -14.92 18.12
N ASN A 209 -10.64 -13.77 18.76
CA ASN A 209 -9.94 -13.37 19.96
C ASN A 209 -10.73 -13.71 21.26
N ALA A 210 -11.81 -14.47 21.14
CA ALA A 210 -12.77 -14.72 22.22
C ALA A 210 -12.85 -16.17 22.75
N ALA A 211 -12.49 -17.23 22.02
CA ALA A 211 -13.20 -18.49 22.21
C ALA A 211 -12.57 -19.66 23.02
N LYS A 212 -11.32 -19.69 23.52
CA LYS A 212 -10.86 -20.83 24.37
C LYS A 212 -9.80 -20.57 25.46
N PRO A 213 -10.18 -20.10 26.67
CA PRO A 213 -9.29 -20.18 27.84
C PRO A 213 -9.16 -21.61 28.40
N ASN A 214 -10.23 -22.44 28.38
CA ASN A 214 -10.33 -23.62 29.26
C ASN A 214 -11.09 -24.86 28.72
N ALA A 215 -11.04 -25.26 27.43
CA ALA A 215 -11.66 -26.54 27.04
C ALA A 215 -10.92 -27.34 25.97
N SER A 216 -10.49 -28.52 26.40
CA SER A 216 -9.97 -29.64 25.63
C SER A 216 -10.99 -30.17 24.61
N ALA A 217 -10.87 -29.71 23.36
CA ALA A 217 -11.23 -30.49 22.18
C ALA A 217 -10.10 -30.30 21.17
N PRO A 218 -9.64 -31.37 20.50
CA PRO A 218 -8.36 -31.40 19.79
C PRO A 218 -8.46 -30.55 18.54
N ILE A 219 -8.10 -29.28 18.67
CA ILE A 219 -7.58 -28.53 17.53
C ILE A 219 -6.09 -28.81 17.57
N THR A 220 -5.62 -29.63 16.64
CA THR A 220 -4.21 -29.88 16.34
C THR A 220 -3.55 -28.63 15.71
N GLY A 221 -3.70 -27.47 16.36
CA GLY A 221 -3.11 -26.19 16.00
C GLY A 221 -2.66 -25.48 17.28
N ASN A 222 -1.40 -25.65 17.64
CA ASN A 222 -0.83 -25.22 18.92
C ASN A 222 -0.58 -23.71 18.97
N ILE A 223 -1.51 -22.90 19.49
CA ILE A 223 -1.22 -21.51 19.90
C ILE A 223 -0.83 -21.51 21.39
N PHE A 224 0.48 -21.44 21.69
CA PHE A 224 1.02 -21.37 23.05
C PHE A 224 1.93 -20.15 23.28
N LEU A 225 2.35 -19.94 24.54
CA LEU A 225 2.72 -18.68 25.22
C LEU A 225 4.19 -18.51 25.56
N LEU A 226 4.69 -17.28 25.69
CA LEU A 226 5.90 -16.85 26.40
C LEU A 226 6.07 -15.34 26.54
N TYR A 227 6.43 -15.05 27.79
CA TYR A 227 7.10 -13.86 28.27
C TYR A 227 8.60 -13.90 27.92
N GLY A 228 9.20 -12.74 27.65
CA GLY A 228 10.64 -12.57 27.52
C GLY A 228 11.23 -11.82 28.72
N ASN A 229 12.07 -12.53 29.49
CA ASN A 229 13.00 -12.13 30.55
C ASN A 229 12.58 -11.08 31.61
N THR A 230 12.80 -11.44 32.87
CA THR A 230 12.52 -10.63 34.06
C THR A 230 13.63 -9.62 34.41
N GLN A 231 14.47 -9.18 33.46
CA GLN A 231 15.56 -8.25 33.81
C GLN A 231 15.67 -7.00 32.94
N ASN A 232 15.21 -7.00 31.69
CA ASN A 232 15.26 -5.80 30.86
C ASN A 232 13.86 -5.47 30.35
N GLN A 233 13.34 -4.29 30.75
CA GLN A 233 12.07 -3.73 30.29
C GLN A 233 12.13 -3.33 28.81
N GLU A 234 12.38 -4.28 27.91
CA GLU A 234 12.25 -4.06 26.47
C GLU A 234 10.81 -4.36 26.05
N THR A 235 10.12 -3.33 25.55
CA THR A 235 8.82 -3.44 24.89
C THR A 235 8.96 -4.32 23.64
N LEU A 236 8.60 -5.59 23.76
CA LEU A 236 8.54 -6.52 22.64
C LEU A 236 7.22 -6.32 21.88
N PHE A 237 7.32 -6.11 20.57
CA PHE A 237 6.19 -6.21 19.67
C PHE A 237 5.91 -7.68 19.36
N THR A 238 4.67 -8.11 19.52
CA THR A 238 4.14 -9.28 18.83
C THR A 238 3.18 -8.77 17.76
N THR A 239 3.20 -9.30 16.55
CA THR A 239 2.15 -9.00 15.56
C THR A 239 1.30 -10.25 15.40
N TYR A 240 0.05 -10.15 15.86
CA TYR A 240 -0.96 -11.15 15.56
C TYR A 240 -1.94 -10.54 14.56
N ASP A 241 -2.10 -11.17 13.41
CA ASP A 241 -3.03 -10.71 12.36
C ASP A 241 -4.46 -11.13 12.67
N TYR A 242 -5.04 -10.36 13.58
CA TYR A 242 -6.47 -10.29 13.74
C TYR A 242 -6.96 -9.07 12.97
N GLY A 243 -8.02 -9.23 12.17
CA GLY A 243 -8.57 -8.18 11.31
C GLY A 243 -9.17 -6.99 12.06
N GLY A 244 -10.03 -6.25 11.39
CA GLY A 244 -10.68 -5.04 11.92
C GLY A 244 -11.92 -5.35 12.78
N LEU A 245 -12.06 -4.66 13.90
CA LEU A 245 -13.30 -4.50 14.66
C LEU A 245 -13.98 -3.21 14.18
N MET A 246 -15.11 -3.36 13.51
CA MET A 246 -15.95 -2.24 13.13
C MET A 246 -16.99 -2.00 14.21
N LEU A 247 -17.28 -0.73 14.54
CA LEU A 247 -18.26 -0.37 15.56
C LEU A 247 -19.61 -0.05 14.94
N GLY A 248 -20.68 -0.04 15.74
CA GLY A 248 -21.97 0.48 15.27
C GLY A 248 -21.88 1.98 14.93
N THR A 249 -22.73 2.46 14.02
CA THR A 249 -22.72 3.85 13.51
C THR A 249 -22.81 4.91 14.62
N GLY A 250 -23.40 4.59 15.77
CA GLY A 250 -23.52 5.47 16.95
C GLY A 250 -22.40 5.35 18.00
N GLU A 251 -21.39 4.48 17.81
CA GLU A 251 -20.42 4.14 18.86
C GLU A 251 -19.03 4.76 18.66
N TYR A 252 -18.75 5.38 17.53
CA TYR A 252 -17.44 5.99 17.24
C TYR A 252 -17.12 7.22 18.12
N ASN A 253 -18.02 7.65 18.98
CA ASN A 253 -17.79 8.68 20.00
C ASN A 253 -17.54 8.10 21.40
N GLN A 254 -17.59 6.78 21.58
CA GLN A 254 -17.44 6.12 22.87
C GLN A 254 -15.96 5.89 23.21
N ASP A 255 -15.65 5.94 24.50
CA ASP A 255 -14.36 5.51 25.02
C ASP A 255 -14.26 3.98 24.93
N LEU A 256 -13.20 3.48 24.29
CA LEU A 256 -12.94 2.06 24.14
C LEU A 256 -11.91 1.61 25.17
N ASN A 257 -12.26 0.62 25.98
CA ASN A 257 -11.35 0.06 26.98
C ASN A 257 -11.10 -1.43 26.72
N PHE A 258 -9.91 -1.75 26.20
CA PHE A 258 -9.48 -3.11 25.92
C PHE A 258 -8.77 -3.77 27.12
N ASN A 259 -8.71 -3.11 28.29
CA ASN A 259 -8.01 -3.63 29.47
C ASN A 259 -8.89 -4.58 30.31
N VAL A 260 -8.39 -5.81 30.55
CA VAL A 260 -9.09 -6.92 31.24
C VAL A 260 -9.43 -6.60 32.71
N ALA A 261 -8.71 -5.67 33.35
CA ALA A 261 -8.87 -5.39 34.78
C ALA A 261 -10.08 -4.51 35.15
N HIS A 262 -10.91 -4.07 34.20
CA HIS A 262 -11.91 -3.04 34.47
C HIS A 262 -13.27 -3.18 33.78
N ASP A 263 -13.60 -4.30 33.14
CA ASP A 263 -14.93 -4.46 32.53
C ASP A 263 -15.74 -5.66 33.07
N PRO A 264 -16.52 -5.45 34.15
CA PRO A 264 -17.44 -6.47 34.65
C PRO A 264 -18.69 -6.68 33.78
N ASN A 265 -18.94 -5.87 32.72
CA ASN A 265 -20.20 -5.85 31.97
C ASN A 265 -20.10 -5.89 30.42
N GLY A 266 -18.93 -5.74 29.77
CA GLY A 266 -18.78 -5.57 28.31
C GLY A 266 -17.39 -5.94 27.79
N ASN A 267 -17.24 -7.07 27.12
CA ASN A 267 -15.94 -7.73 27.00
C ASN A 267 -15.10 -7.27 25.79
N LEU A 268 -14.83 -5.97 25.63
CA LEU A 268 -13.94 -5.45 24.57
C LEU A 268 -12.53 -6.04 24.66
N ALA A 269 -12.10 -6.51 25.82
CA ALA A 269 -10.87 -7.31 25.97
C ALA A 269 -10.81 -8.53 25.03
N ARG A 270 -11.96 -9.12 24.65
CA ARG A 270 -12.05 -10.19 23.63
C ARG A 270 -11.77 -9.70 22.21
N ALA A 271 -11.70 -8.41 21.95
CA ALA A 271 -11.30 -7.82 20.67
C ALA A 271 -9.99 -7.03 20.78
N ALA A 272 -9.25 -7.14 21.89
CA ALA A 272 -8.01 -6.41 22.16
C ALA A 272 -6.92 -6.55 21.09
N ASN A 273 -6.96 -7.61 20.29
CA ASN A 273 -6.00 -7.85 19.22
C ASN A 273 -6.45 -7.39 17.82
N MET A 274 -7.72 -7.05 17.68
CA MET A 274 -8.28 -6.53 16.45
C MET A 274 -7.95 -5.04 16.33
N SER A 275 -7.78 -4.56 15.11
CA SER A 275 -7.62 -3.13 14.86
C SER A 275 -8.98 -2.44 14.88
N LEU A 276 -9.09 -1.24 15.46
CA LEU A 276 -10.29 -0.43 15.27
C LEU A 276 -10.38 -0.08 13.78
N ALA A 277 -11.49 -0.47 13.15
CA ALA A 277 -11.74 -0.28 11.73
C ALA A 277 -12.88 0.72 11.49
N ALA A 278 -12.88 1.31 10.30
CA ALA A 278 -14.00 2.12 9.82
C ALA A 278 -14.99 1.26 9.02
N HIS A 279 -16.21 1.76 8.94
CA HIS A 279 -17.10 1.43 7.82
C HIS A 279 -16.39 1.83 6.51
N GLU A 280 -16.67 1.09 5.45
CA GLU A 280 -16.31 1.26 4.06
C GLU A 280 -16.53 2.69 3.53
N GLY A 281 -17.62 3.36 3.94
CA GLY A 281 -17.84 4.78 3.64
C GLY A 281 -17.02 5.77 4.48
N GLY A 282 -16.25 5.26 5.45
CA GLY A 282 -15.46 6.02 6.41
C GLY A 282 -16.15 6.20 7.76
N SER A 283 -15.35 6.47 8.79
CA SER A 283 -15.83 6.68 10.15
C SER A 283 -14.95 7.69 10.90
N VAL A 284 -15.57 8.51 11.74
CA VAL A 284 -14.86 9.51 12.56
C VAL A 284 -14.90 9.08 14.02
N TYR A 285 -13.76 8.63 14.54
CA TYR A 285 -13.61 8.23 15.92
C TYR A 285 -13.18 9.42 16.80
N THR A 286 -14.02 9.82 17.76
CA THR A 286 -13.78 10.97 18.65
C THR A 286 -13.52 10.60 20.11
N GLY A 287 -13.78 9.36 20.50
CA GLY A 287 -13.50 8.86 21.86
C GLY A 287 -12.02 8.66 22.16
N THR A 288 -11.73 8.08 23.32
CA THR A 288 -10.39 7.66 23.75
C THR A 288 -10.23 6.14 23.71
N ILE A 289 -9.02 5.69 23.34
CA ILE A 289 -8.68 4.27 23.35
C ILE A 289 -7.77 4.00 24.54
N THR A 290 -8.16 3.02 25.36
CA THR A 290 -7.28 2.39 26.34
C THR A 290 -6.90 1.01 25.82
N PRO A 291 -5.68 0.84 25.26
CA PRO A 291 -5.18 -0.46 24.85
C PRO A 291 -5.16 -1.45 26.01
N ALA A 292 -5.14 -2.73 25.67
CA ALA A 292 -4.95 -3.78 26.65
C ALA A 292 -3.65 -3.55 27.43
N GLY A 293 -3.73 -3.69 28.76
CA GLY A 293 -2.55 -3.65 29.61
C GLY A 293 -1.65 -4.86 29.38
N VAL A 294 -0.46 -4.83 29.97
CA VAL A 294 0.34 -6.05 30.13
C VAL A 294 -0.48 -7.03 30.96
N TYR A 295 -0.81 -8.19 30.40
CA TYR A 295 -1.50 -9.23 31.15
C TYR A 295 -0.53 -9.80 32.20
N ASN A 296 -0.64 -9.32 33.44
CA ASN A 296 -0.06 -9.94 34.62
C ASN A 296 -1.22 -10.62 35.34
N GLY A 297 -1.19 -11.96 35.40
CA GLY A 297 -2.29 -12.79 35.87
C GLY A 297 -2.99 -12.26 37.12
N PHE A 298 -4.31 -12.38 37.16
CA PHE A 298 -5.13 -11.98 38.30
C PHE A 298 -4.55 -12.53 39.61
N SER A 299 -4.08 -11.63 40.49
CA SER A 299 -4.00 -11.90 41.92
C SER A 299 -5.29 -11.39 42.55
N GLY A 300 -6.16 -12.30 43.02
CA GLY A 300 -7.40 -11.90 43.66
C GLY A 300 -8.20 -13.06 44.26
N ASN A 301 -7.71 -13.56 45.40
CA ASN A 301 -8.43 -14.28 46.46
C ASN A 301 -9.15 -15.60 46.11
N GLY A 302 -8.54 -16.73 46.50
CA GLY A 302 -9.33 -17.78 47.15
C GLY A 302 -8.96 -19.26 47.00
N ASN A 303 -8.10 -19.68 46.07
CA ASN A 303 -7.58 -21.06 46.10
C ASN A 303 -6.27 -21.20 45.30
N PRO A 304 -5.11 -21.40 45.95
CA PRO A 304 -3.86 -21.71 45.27
C PRO A 304 -3.76 -23.23 45.02
N GLU A 305 -3.07 -23.60 43.95
CA GLU A 305 -2.52 -24.95 43.66
C GLU A 305 -3.47 -26.01 43.05
N SER A 306 -3.43 -26.10 41.71
CA SER A 306 -3.24 -27.39 41.00
C SER A 306 -3.12 -27.27 39.46
N ASN A 307 -3.08 -26.07 38.87
CA ASN A 307 -2.62 -25.93 37.47
C ASN A 307 -1.84 -24.63 37.23
N PRO A 308 -0.51 -24.67 37.02
CA PRO A 308 0.31 -23.49 36.71
C PRO A 308 0.21 -23.02 35.25
N ALA A 309 -0.74 -23.52 34.46
CA ALA A 309 -1.01 -23.02 33.11
C ALA A 309 -1.85 -21.73 33.16
N ALA A 310 -1.23 -20.63 33.57
CA ALA A 310 -1.74 -19.27 33.39
C ALA A 310 -1.69 -18.92 31.88
N THR A 311 -2.66 -19.41 31.10
CA THR A 311 -2.74 -19.18 29.66
C THR A 311 -3.77 -18.10 29.32
N GLY A 312 -3.43 -16.85 29.62
CA GLY A 312 -4.16 -15.69 29.08
C GLY A 312 -3.84 -15.52 27.59
N ASN A 313 -4.84 -15.18 26.78
CA ASN A 313 -4.69 -14.91 25.34
C ASN A 313 -3.60 -13.83 25.10
N PRO A 314 -2.61 -14.06 24.23
CA PRO A 314 -1.57 -13.06 23.97
C PRO A 314 -2.19 -11.81 23.33
N VAL A 315 -2.31 -10.73 24.09
CA VAL A 315 -2.68 -9.41 23.59
C VAL A 315 -1.44 -8.67 23.08
N ASN A 316 -1.58 -7.72 22.15
CA ASN A 316 -0.55 -6.70 21.90
C ASN A 316 -0.62 -5.66 23.02
N PRO A 317 0.15 -5.81 24.11
CA PRO A 317 -0.03 -4.93 25.25
C PRO A 317 0.42 -3.52 24.86
N ASN A 318 -0.22 -2.51 25.45
CA ASN A 318 0.15 -1.10 25.28
C ASN A 318 0.19 -0.63 23.82
N THR A 319 -0.59 -1.23 22.91
CA THR A 319 -0.56 -0.91 21.48
C THR A 319 -1.92 -0.44 20.98
N TYR A 320 -1.95 0.76 20.40
CA TYR A 320 -3.09 1.23 19.61
C TYR A 320 -3.11 0.50 18.28
N GLN A 321 -4.16 -0.26 18.02
CA GLN A 321 -4.32 -1.00 16.77
C GLN A 321 -5.42 -0.33 15.96
N LEU A 322 -5.05 0.26 14.83
CA LEU A 322 -5.93 1.03 13.96
C LEU A 322 -5.86 0.48 12.54
N GLY A 323 -6.93 0.68 11.77
CA GLY A 323 -7.06 0.17 10.40
C GLY A 323 -7.93 -1.09 10.34
N GLY A 324 -8.00 -1.70 9.16
CA GLY A 324 -8.98 -2.76 8.90
C GLY A 324 -10.03 -2.31 7.89
N GLY A 325 -10.37 -3.23 6.98
CA GLY A 325 -11.41 -2.99 5.98
C GLY A 325 -10.95 -2.13 4.81
N ALA A 326 -11.92 -1.56 4.09
CA ALA A 326 -11.70 -0.75 2.88
C ALA A 326 -11.92 0.77 3.08
N GLY A 327 -12.38 1.20 4.26
CA GLY A 327 -12.75 2.59 4.54
C GLY A 327 -11.68 3.46 5.19
N THR A 328 -12.06 4.70 5.51
CA THR A 328 -11.22 5.69 6.19
C THR A 328 -11.59 5.84 7.65
N LEU A 329 -10.67 5.53 8.57
CA LEU A 329 -10.82 5.81 10.00
C LEU A 329 -10.14 7.12 10.37
N LYS A 330 -10.93 8.13 10.75
CA LYS A 330 -10.43 9.46 11.13
C LYS A 330 -10.45 9.68 12.63
N LEU A 331 -9.31 10.08 13.19
CA LEU A 331 -9.14 10.52 14.59
C LEU A 331 -8.75 12.00 14.57
N PRO A 332 -9.71 12.92 14.75
CA PRO A 332 -9.50 14.35 14.51
C PRO A 332 -8.92 15.13 15.70
N ASN A 333 -9.03 14.60 16.92
CA ASN A 333 -8.75 15.34 18.15
C ASN A 333 -7.28 15.22 18.56
N ALA A 334 -6.75 16.27 19.19
CA ALA A 334 -5.42 16.21 19.79
C ALA A 334 -5.38 15.24 20.97
N ASN A 335 -4.27 14.52 21.13
CA ASN A 335 -4.03 13.61 22.24
C ASN A 335 -5.08 12.50 22.41
N GLN A 336 -5.69 12.02 21.31
CA GLN A 336 -6.47 10.77 21.36
C GLN A 336 -5.58 9.55 21.63
N LEU A 337 -4.30 9.62 21.22
CA LEU A 337 -3.30 8.60 21.46
C LEU A 337 -2.19 9.16 22.38
N THR A 338 -2.00 8.57 23.56
CA THR A 338 -1.09 9.09 24.60
C THR A 338 -0.39 7.99 25.41
N GLY A 339 0.66 8.37 26.14
CA GLY A 339 1.35 7.49 27.09
C GLY A 339 2.47 6.64 26.47
N ALA A 340 3.09 5.79 27.28
CA ALA A 340 4.16 4.88 26.83
C ALA A 340 3.58 3.69 26.05
N ARG A 341 3.01 3.99 24.89
CA ARG A 341 2.24 3.07 24.05
C ARG A 341 2.70 3.16 22.60
N ASN A 342 2.52 2.07 21.89
CA ASN A 342 2.86 1.94 20.48
C ASN A 342 1.64 2.22 19.59
N LEU A 343 1.88 2.56 18.32
CA LEU A 343 0.86 2.61 17.28
C LEU A 343 1.15 1.55 16.22
N LEU A 344 0.14 0.73 15.92
CA LEU A 344 0.15 -0.24 14.85
C LEU A 344 -1.02 0.05 13.90
N VAL A 345 -0.69 0.40 12.67
CA VAL A 345 -1.63 0.56 11.57
C VAL A 345 -1.47 -0.64 10.64
N LYS A 346 -2.52 -1.46 10.50
CA LYS A 346 -2.49 -2.71 9.72
C LYS A 346 -3.87 -3.01 9.11
N ASN A 347 -4.00 -4.16 8.45
CA ASN A 347 -5.25 -4.65 7.91
C ASN A 347 -5.88 -3.76 6.81
N GLY A 348 -5.07 -3.02 6.06
CA GLY A 348 -5.53 -2.14 4.95
C GLY A 348 -6.34 -0.92 5.42
N GLY A 349 -7.02 -0.28 4.47
CA GLY A 349 -7.75 0.97 4.69
C GLY A 349 -6.84 2.18 4.94
N GLU A 350 -7.47 3.32 5.20
CA GLU A 350 -6.76 4.55 5.60
C GLU A 350 -7.03 4.91 7.07
N VAL A 351 -5.98 5.32 7.79
CA VAL A 351 -6.08 5.89 9.15
C VAL A 351 -5.61 7.33 9.12
N TRP A 352 -6.47 8.27 9.52
CA TRP A 352 -6.16 9.70 9.51
C TRP A 352 -5.94 10.21 10.93
N LEU A 353 -4.74 10.71 11.22
CA LEU A 353 -4.40 11.38 12.46
C LEU A 353 -4.22 12.88 12.19
N ASP A 354 -5.32 13.63 12.25
CA ASP A 354 -5.37 15.04 11.83
C ASP A 354 -4.75 16.01 12.84
N ASN A 355 -4.33 15.53 14.01
CA ASN A 355 -3.79 16.37 15.07
C ASN A 355 -2.63 15.69 15.80
N THR A 356 -1.97 16.44 16.67
CA THR A 356 -0.83 15.97 17.46
C THR A 356 -1.27 14.99 18.56
N ASN A 357 -0.44 13.98 18.77
CA ASN A 357 -0.55 12.93 19.77
C ASN A 357 0.74 12.89 20.61
N ASN A 358 0.65 12.34 21.82
CA ASN A 358 1.76 12.32 22.78
C ASN A 358 2.05 10.92 23.32
N TYR A 359 1.88 9.89 22.48
CA TYR A 359 2.41 8.57 22.80
C TYR A 359 3.91 8.51 22.47
N THR A 360 4.68 7.76 23.25
CA THR A 360 6.15 7.75 23.15
C THR A 360 6.73 6.46 22.58
N GLY A 361 5.89 5.44 22.33
CA GLY A 361 6.31 4.19 21.69
C GLY A 361 6.50 4.32 20.18
N THR A 362 6.78 3.20 19.52
CA THR A 362 7.05 3.21 18.08
C THR A 362 5.76 3.19 17.26
N THR A 363 5.87 3.59 15.99
CA THR A 363 4.81 3.54 14.99
C THR A 363 5.17 2.51 13.92
N ARG A 364 4.26 1.58 13.63
CA ARG A 364 4.39 0.60 12.56
C ARG A 364 3.21 0.72 11.61
N VAL A 365 3.48 0.80 10.31
CA VAL A 365 2.45 0.79 9.25
C VAL A 365 2.73 -0.42 8.37
N LEU A 366 1.87 -1.42 8.45
CA LEU A 366 2.10 -2.75 7.89
C LEU A 366 1.08 -3.06 6.79
N GLY A 367 1.60 -3.60 5.71
CA GLY A 367 0.81 -4.22 4.66
C GLY A 367 0.85 -5.74 4.81
N GLN A 368 -0.02 -6.41 4.08
CA GLN A 368 -0.10 -7.87 4.12
C GLN A 368 -0.57 -8.44 2.80
N PHE A 369 -0.18 -9.68 2.53
CA PHE A 369 -0.74 -10.44 1.42
C PHE A 369 -2.19 -10.84 1.71
N ARG A 370 -3.08 -10.61 0.75
CA ARG A 370 -4.48 -11.02 0.81
C ARG A 370 -4.85 -11.98 -0.31
N ASN A 371 -5.84 -12.81 -0.02
CA ASN A 371 -6.51 -13.65 -1.00
C ASN A 371 -7.57 -12.83 -1.74
N SER A 372 -7.52 -12.81 -3.07
CA SER A 372 -8.58 -12.28 -3.92
C SER A 372 -8.78 -13.18 -5.13
N LEU A 373 -9.98 -13.73 -5.27
CA LEU A 373 -10.40 -14.49 -6.45
C LEU A 373 -10.56 -13.57 -7.66
N GLN A 374 -10.86 -12.28 -7.46
CA GLN A 374 -10.90 -11.29 -8.54
C GLN A 374 -9.56 -11.17 -9.24
N GLU A 375 -8.46 -11.01 -8.49
CA GLU A 375 -7.14 -10.83 -9.08
C GLU A 375 -6.60 -12.12 -9.71
N ASN A 376 -6.95 -13.29 -9.17
CA ASN A 376 -6.73 -14.57 -9.83
C ASN A 376 -7.47 -14.64 -11.18
N ALA A 377 -8.73 -14.20 -11.22
CA ALA A 377 -9.54 -14.21 -12.43
C ALA A 377 -9.04 -13.21 -13.50
N LEU A 378 -8.45 -12.09 -13.11
CA LEU A 378 -7.88 -11.10 -14.04
C LEU A 378 -6.59 -11.57 -14.71
N LYS A 379 -5.84 -12.49 -14.09
CA LYS A 379 -4.60 -13.05 -14.64
C LYS A 379 -4.78 -14.39 -15.35
N ASN A 380 -5.81 -15.17 -14.99
CA ASN A 380 -6.11 -16.45 -15.63
C ASN A 380 -6.76 -16.25 -17.01
N THR A 381 -5.98 -15.79 -17.98
CA THR A 381 -6.41 -15.59 -19.37
C THR A 381 -5.98 -16.74 -20.30
N SER A 382 -5.29 -17.76 -19.78
CA SER A 382 -4.71 -18.84 -20.61
C SER A 382 -5.06 -20.26 -20.20
N ASP A 383 -5.71 -20.50 -19.06
CA ASP A 383 -6.11 -21.87 -18.68
C ASP A 383 -7.60 -22.11 -18.89
N SER A 384 -7.92 -23.03 -19.81
CA SER A 384 -9.28 -23.47 -20.10
C SER A 384 -9.80 -24.47 -19.06
N ASP A 385 -8.93 -25.04 -18.23
CA ASP A 385 -9.31 -25.96 -17.17
C ASP A 385 -9.41 -25.19 -15.86
N ASN A 386 -10.63 -24.74 -15.56
CA ASN A 386 -11.01 -24.05 -14.32
C ASN A 386 -11.05 -25.04 -13.12
N ASP A 387 -10.02 -25.88 -13.01
CA ASP A 387 -9.83 -26.92 -12.00
C ASP A 387 -9.03 -26.33 -10.84
N PHE A 388 -9.76 -25.82 -9.85
CA PHE A 388 -9.20 -25.25 -8.63
C PHE A 388 -8.69 -26.39 -7.73
N ARG A 389 -7.61 -27.07 -8.15
CA ARG A 389 -6.94 -28.07 -7.31
C ARG A 389 -6.18 -27.38 -6.19
N TYR A 390 -6.15 -28.03 -5.02
CA TYR A 390 -5.28 -27.66 -3.91
C TYR A 390 -3.82 -27.66 -4.37
N GLY A 391 -3.27 -26.49 -4.75
CA GLY A 391 -1.89 -26.39 -5.22
C GLY A 391 -1.64 -25.37 -6.34
N GLU A 392 -2.68 -24.99 -7.10
CA GLU A 392 -2.55 -23.96 -8.15
C GLU A 392 -2.31 -22.57 -7.53
N GLU A 393 -1.43 -21.77 -8.14
CA GLU A 393 -0.96 -20.47 -7.63
C GLU A 393 -2.12 -19.51 -7.31
N LEU A 394 -2.51 -19.45 -6.03
CA LEU A 394 -3.32 -18.34 -5.53
C LEU A 394 -2.46 -17.08 -5.58
N LEU A 395 -2.56 -16.30 -6.66
CA LEU A 395 -1.89 -15.01 -6.79
C LEU A 395 -2.45 -14.04 -5.75
N ARG A 396 -1.68 -13.83 -4.69
CA ARG A 396 -2.04 -12.93 -3.59
C ARG A 396 -1.59 -11.51 -3.87
N ILE A 397 -2.41 -10.57 -3.42
CA ILE A 397 -2.17 -9.14 -3.55
C ILE A 397 -1.49 -8.66 -2.29
N TYR A 398 -0.39 -7.93 -2.42
CA TYR A 398 0.12 -7.17 -1.29
C TYR A 398 -0.74 -5.92 -1.09
N VAL A 399 -1.51 -5.88 0.00
CA VAL A 399 -2.37 -4.74 0.35
C VAL A 399 -1.71 -3.95 1.47
N GLY A 400 -1.22 -2.75 1.13
CA GLY A 400 -0.69 -1.79 2.09
C GLY A 400 -1.79 -1.06 2.88
N SER A 401 -1.47 -0.64 4.09
CA SER A 401 -2.27 0.35 4.82
C SER A 401 -1.75 1.77 4.56
N THR A 402 -2.63 2.77 4.64
CA THR A 402 -2.21 4.18 4.58
C THR A 402 -2.40 4.84 5.95
N LEU A 403 -1.32 5.38 6.51
CA LEU A 403 -1.37 6.30 7.64
C LEU A 403 -1.27 7.73 7.12
N ARG A 404 -2.37 8.48 7.16
CA ARG A 404 -2.40 9.90 6.80
C ARG A 404 -2.17 10.78 8.03
N VAL A 405 -1.28 11.76 7.90
CA VAL A 405 -0.88 12.68 8.96
C VAL A 405 -0.83 14.12 8.46
N THR A 406 -1.08 15.05 9.37
CA THR A 406 -1.02 16.50 9.11
C THR A 406 0.11 17.18 9.89
N HIS A 407 0.68 16.51 10.90
CA HIS A 407 1.77 17.04 11.72
C HIS A 407 2.91 16.01 11.81
N LEU A 408 4.09 16.35 11.32
CA LEU A 408 5.28 15.50 11.41
C LEU A 408 6.46 16.30 11.99
N GLY A 409 6.45 16.52 13.31
CA GLY A 409 7.46 17.36 13.99
C GLY A 409 8.84 16.70 14.06
N ASN A 410 9.76 17.28 14.83
CA ASN A 410 11.01 16.60 15.19
C ASN A 410 10.75 15.47 16.22
N GLY A 411 11.64 14.49 16.27
CA GLY A 411 11.68 13.47 17.31
C GLY A 411 11.69 14.08 18.71
N GLY A 412 11.06 13.42 19.67
CA GLY A 412 10.86 13.93 21.04
C GLY A 412 9.75 14.97 21.18
N SER A 413 9.24 15.53 20.07
CA SER A 413 8.14 16.51 20.09
C SER A 413 6.82 15.86 19.65
N PRO A 414 5.66 16.26 20.25
CA PRO A 414 4.35 15.79 19.83
C PRO A 414 4.11 16.01 18.33
N SER A 415 3.56 15.00 17.67
CA SER A 415 3.22 14.99 16.25
C SER A 415 2.03 14.07 16.02
N SER A 416 1.49 13.97 14.80
CA SER A 416 0.44 12.99 14.51
C SER A 416 0.88 11.58 14.91
N ILE A 417 2.17 11.26 14.74
CA ILE A 417 2.79 9.97 15.09
C ILE A 417 3.48 9.96 16.47
N GLY A 418 2.98 10.76 17.42
CA GLY A 418 3.50 10.75 18.78
C GLY A 418 4.78 11.56 18.97
N SER A 419 5.45 11.33 20.10
CA SER A 419 6.62 12.05 20.60
C SER A 419 7.85 11.15 20.82
N SER A 420 7.91 10.00 20.15
CA SER A 420 9.10 9.14 20.11
C SER A 420 10.33 9.89 19.55
N SER A 421 11.53 9.43 19.89
CA SER A 421 12.80 10.04 19.43
C SER A 421 12.94 9.98 17.90
N ASN A 422 13.98 10.61 17.35
CA ASN A 422 14.21 10.67 15.90
C ASN A 422 14.84 9.39 15.30
N ALA A 423 15.04 8.33 16.10
CA ALA A 423 15.64 7.08 15.65
C ALA A 423 14.79 6.37 14.59
N ALA A 424 15.44 5.78 13.58
CA ALA A 424 14.77 5.07 12.48
C ALA A 424 13.87 3.92 12.96
N SER A 425 14.23 3.27 14.07
CA SER A 425 13.46 2.18 14.68
C SER A 425 12.10 2.61 15.22
N ASN A 426 11.84 3.92 15.36
CA ASN A 426 10.58 4.43 15.91
C ASN A 426 9.47 4.54 14.87
N LEU A 427 9.80 4.46 13.57
CA LEU A 427 8.83 4.49 12.48
C LEU A 427 9.20 3.42 11.45
N LEU A 428 8.43 2.33 11.39
CA LEU A 428 8.56 1.28 10.38
C LEU A 428 7.40 1.36 9.39
N ILE A 429 7.72 1.34 8.11
CA ILE A 429 6.74 1.29 7.02
C ILE A 429 7.05 0.05 6.17
N GLN A 430 6.08 -0.84 6.02
CA GLN A 430 6.27 -2.13 5.36
C GLN A 430 5.22 -2.34 4.27
N GLY A 431 5.64 -2.13 3.02
CA GLY A 431 4.81 -2.12 1.81
C GLY A 431 3.57 -1.22 1.93
N SER A 432 3.66 -0.22 2.79
CA SER A 432 2.56 0.65 3.19
C SER A 432 2.91 2.11 2.96
N THR A 433 1.96 3.00 3.22
CA THR A 433 2.10 4.43 2.93
C THR A 433 2.02 5.28 4.18
N LEU A 434 3.02 6.14 4.39
CA LEU A 434 2.87 7.33 5.23
C LEU A 434 2.52 8.51 4.32
N LYS A 435 1.29 9.01 4.44
CA LYS A 435 0.77 10.12 3.65
C LYS A 435 0.75 11.41 4.46
N TYR A 436 1.50 12.41 4.01
CA TYR A 436 1.53 13.73 4.59
C TYR A 436 0.63 14.69 3.81
N THR A 437 -0.30 15.35 4.49
CA THR A 437 -1.19 16.36 3.89
C THR A 437 -1.24 17.64 4.73
N GLY A 438 -0.24 17.88 5.59
CA GLY A 438 -0.15 19.06 6.44
C GLY A 438 0.35 20.31 5.70
N ALA A 439 0.56 21.40 6.44
CA ALA A 439 1.26 22.58 5.92
C ALA A 439 2.76 22.30 5.70
N GLY A 440 3.54 23.26 5.20
CA GLY A 440 4.99 23.05 5.06
C GLY A 440 5.66 22.73 6.39
N GLN A 441 6.40 21.61 6.45
CA GLN A 441 6.98 21.13 7.70
C GLN A 441 8.32 20.42 7.49
N SER A 442 9.25 20.68 8.42
CA SER A 442 10.51 19.95 8.53
C SER A 442 10.49 18.98 9.71
N THR A 443 11.12 17.83 9.54
CA THR A 443 11.34 16.82 10.57
C THR A 443 12.77 16.28 10.53
N ASP A 444 13.32 15.98 11.70
CA ASP A 444 14.56 15.23 11.87
C ASP A 444 14.35 13.73 12.06
N ARG A 445 13.10 13.24 12.01
CA ARG A 445 12.78 11.83 12.20
C ARG A 445 13.32 10.99 11.05
N LEU A 446 14.01 9.92 11.38
CA LEU A 446 14.33 8.84 10.44
C LEU A 446 13.20 7.80 10.46
N PHE A 447 13.18 6.92 9.46
CA PHE A 447 12.26 5.80 9.37
C PHE A 447 12.95 4.56 8.83
N THR A 448 12.29 3.41 8.98
CA THR A 448 12.74 2.11 8.51
C THR A 448 11.93 1.68 7.30
N ILE A 449 12.63 1.30 6.23
CA ILE A 449 12.07 0.69 5.02
C ILE A 449 11.89 -0.81 5.29
N GLY A 450 10.65 -1.27 5.34
CA GLY A 450 10.30 -2.67 5.55
C GLY A 450 10.72 -3.55 4.37
N THR A 451 10.61 -4.87 4.54
CA THR A 451 11.01 -5.84 3.50
C THR A 451 10.24 -5.67 2.20
N ALA A 452 8.94 -5.37 2.29
CA ALA A 452 8.06 -5.04 1.16
C ALA A 452 8.22 -3.59 0.61
N GLY A 453 9.26 -2.87 1.02
CA GLY A 453 9.46 -1.46 0.69
C GLY A 453 8.67 -0.51 1.57
N ALA A 454 8.68 0.78 1.23
CA ALA A 454 7.96 1.83 1.96
C ALA A 454 7.53 2.94 1.00
N THR A 455 6.38 3.57 1.26
CA THR A 455 5.91 4.72 0.48
C THR A 455 5.79 5.96 1.37
N ILE A 456 6.40 7.06 0.92
CA ILE A 456 6.19 8.40 1.47
C ILE A 456 5.41 9.20 0.43
N ASP A 457 4.18 9.58 0.78
CA ASP A 457 3.30 10.38 -0.05
C ASP A 457 3.21 11.80 0.51
N ALA A 458 3.80 12.79 -0.19
CA ALA A 458 3.66 14.19 0.17
C ALA A 458 2.57 14.85 -0.69
N SER A 459 1.32 14.82 -0.21
CA SER A 459 0.15 15.35 -0.90
C SER A 459 -0.52 16.47 -0.10
N SER A 460 0.29 17.43 0.35
CA SER A 460 -0.16 18.66 0.99
C SER A 460 -0.57 19.72 -0.02
N ASP A 461 -1.63 20.47 0.26
CA ASP A 461 -2.05 21.57 -0.60
C ASP A 461 -1.25 22.86 -0.38
N THR A 462 -0.46 22.94 0.71
CA THR A 462 0.06 24.23 1.20
C THR A 462 1.55 24.26 1.59
N GLY A 463 2.31 23.16 1.48
CA GLY A 463 3.75 23.24 1.76
C GLY A 463 4.53 21.93 1.71
N ALA A 464 5.86 22.04 1.55
CA ALA A 464 6.76 20.90 1.40
C ALA A 464 6.92 20.06 2.68
N LEU A 465 7.14 18.76 2.49
CA LEU A 465 7.65 17.86 3.52
C LEU A 465 9.18 17.75 3.42
N VAL A 466 9.90 18.08 4.50
CA VAL A 466 11.36 18.10 4.54
C VAL A 466 11.92 17.20 5.64
N PHE A 467 12.48 16.06 5.26
CA PHE A 467 13.32 15.26 6.15
C PHE A 467 14.75 15.82 6.13
N ASN A 468 15.19 16.41 7.25
CA ASN A 468 16.44 17.18 7.32
C ASN A 468 17.60 16.44 8.01
N ASN A 469 17.34 15.26 8.59
CA ASN A 469 18.35 14.44 9.23
C ASN A 469 19.19 13.72 8.16
N THR A 470 20.51 13.82 8.22
CA THR A 470 21.43 13.19 7.26
C THR A 470 21.90 11.80 7.69
N GLY A 471 21.42 11.29 8.83
CA GLY A 471 21.64 9.92 9.27
C GLY A 471 21.02 8.89 8.31
N ALA A 472 21.45 7.63 8.46
CA ALA A 472 20.92 6.54 7.64
C ALA A 472 19.47 6.20 8.01
N LEU A 473 18.63 5.99 7.00
CA LEU A 473 17.36 5.29 7.18
C LEU A 473 17.61 3.86 7.68
N GLY A 474 16.63 3.31 8.39
CA GLY A 474 16.63 1.89 8.70
C GLY A 474 16.22 1.08 7.48
N VAL A 475 16.72 -0.16 7.40
CA VAL A 475 16.25 -1.19 6.48
C VAL A 475 15.93 -2.40 7.34
N ASP A 476 14.71 -2.95 7.22
CA ASP A 476 14.32 -4.14 8.00
C ASP A 476 14.85 -5.43 7.36
N TYR A 477 15.15 -6.44 8.17
CA TYR A 477 15.61 -7.75 7.70
C TYR A 477 14.75 -8.85 8.32
N ALA A 478 13.98 -9.53 7.48
CA ALA A 478 13.30 -10.78 7.86
C ALA A 478 14.29 -11.89 8.29
N GLU A 479 15.57 -11.73 7.97
CA GLU A 479 16.65 -12.71 8.09
C GLU A 479 17.14 -12.90 9.53
N THR A 480 16.78 -11.95 10.39
CA THR A 480 17.00 -12.00 11.84
C THR A 480 15.99 -12.90 12.56
N ARG A 481 15.00 -13.41 11.81
CA ARG A 481 13.80 -14.07 12.34
C ARG A 481 13.86 -15.57 12.03
N ALA A 482 14.15 -16.37 13.05
CA ALA A 482 14.16 -17.82 12.94
C ALA A 482 12.74 -18.39 13.07
N ALA A 483 12.18 -18.97 12.01
CA ALA A 483 10.90 -19.68 12.10
C ALA A 483 11.11 -21.18 12.39
N ILE A 484 10.07 -21.85 12.87
CA ILE A 484 9.98 -23.30 12.93
C ILE A 484 8.92 -23.82 11.99
N LEU A 485 9.32 -24.77 11.16
CA LEU A 485 8.46 -25.53 10.26
C LEU A 485 7.67 -26.56 11.06
N LYS A 486 6.33 -26.47 11.04
CA LYS A 486 5.44 -27.57 11.43
C LYS A 486 4.77 -28.12 10.17
N SER A 487 5.09 -29.37 9.84
CA SER A 487 4.45 -30.13 8.76
C SER A 487 3.14 -30.70 9.27
N ASP A 488 2.02 -30.13 8.86
CA ASP A 488 0.67 -30.64 9.19
C ASP A 488 0.07 -31.49 8.06
N ILE A 489 0.87 -31.94 7.08
CA ILE A 489 0.39 -32.78 5.96
C ILE A 489 0.67 -34.26 6.31
N PRO A 490 -0.33 -35.07 6.69
CA PRO A 490 -0.19 -36.51 6.75
C PRO A 490 -0.51 -37.07 5.36
N GLY A 491 0.50 -37.54 4.63
CA GLY A 491 0.29 -38.24 3.36
C GLY A 491 1.57 -38.46 2.55
N ASP A 492 1.71 -39.65 1.98
CA ASP A 492 2.87 -40.13 1.21
C ASP A 492 2.93 -39.55 -0.23
N ASN A 493 2.42 -38.35 -0.47
CA ASN A 493 2.36 -37.79 -1.83
C ASN A 493 3.68 -37.11 -2.20
N LEU A 494 4.37 -37.73 -3.16
CA LEU A 494 5.68 -37.39 -3.73
C LEU A 494 5.66 -36.16 -4.67
N GLU A 495 4.82 -35.15 -4.43
CA GLU A 495 4.70 -33.98 -5.30
C GLU A 495 5.09 -32.69 -4.55
N ILE A 496 6.14 -32.03 -5.03
CA ILE A 496 6.81 -30.88 -4.41
C ILE A 496 5.90 -29.64 -4.46
N ILE A 497 5.48 -29.14 -3.30
CA ILE A 497 5.31 -27.74 -2.85
C ILE A 497 4.73 -27.83 -1.42
N GLY A 498 5.52 -27.49 -0.40
CA GLY A 498 5.06 -27.58 0.99
C GLY A 498 4.28 -26.33 1.41
N MET A 499 3.23 -26.49 2.19
CA MET A 499 2.55 -25.40 2.91
C MET A 499 2.95 -25.41 4.39
N PRO A 500 4.17 -24.97 4.77
CA PRO A 500 4.54 -24.95 6.18
C PRO A 500 3.77 -23.90 6.97
N THR A 501 3.50 -24.27 8.22
CA THR A 501 2.99 -23.34 9.24
C THR A 501 4.15 -22.82 10.08
N LEU A 502 4.26 -21.49 10.24
CA LEU A 502 5.34 -20.84 10.99
C LEU A 502 5.04 -20.84 12.51
N SER A 503 6.01 -21.26 13.31
CA SER A 503 5.96 -21.23 14.80
C SER A 503 7.33 -20.95 15.42
N ASN A 504 7.45 -20.67 16.72
CA ASN A 504 8.73 -20.54 17.46
C ASN A 504 8.91 -21.72 18.44
N ALA A 505 9.95 -22.55 18.27
CA ALA A 505 10.18 -23.75 19.07
C ALA A 505 10.92 -23.51 20.39
N ALA A 506 11.60 -22.38 20.58
CA ALA A 506 12.23 -22.09 21.87
C ALA A 506 11.17 -21.93 22.98
N LYS A 507 9.91 -21.76 22.58
CA LYS A 507 8.86 -21.20 23.42
C LYS A 507 7.43 -21.71 23.11
N GLY A 508 7.22 -22.58 22.12
CA GLY A 508 5.86 -23.01 21.75
C GLY A 508 4.94 -21.85 21.33
N GLN A 509 5.51 -20.77 20.79
CA GLN A 509 4.79 -19.53 20.48
C GLN A 509 4.79 -19.17 19.02
N HIS A 510 3.69 -18.65 18.49
CA HIS A 510 3.71 -17.96 17.21
C HIS A 510 4.20 -16.52 17.41
N LEU A 511 5.51 -16.29 17.25
CA LEU A 511 6.12 -14.96 17.35
C LEU A 511 6.46 -14.34 15.97
N PHE A 512 6.16 -15.05 14.88
CA PHE A 512 6.47 -14.63 13.52
C PHE A 512 5.19 -14.59 12.67
N SER A 513 4.82 -13.41 12.20
CA SER A 513 3.83 -13.22 11.14
C SER A 513 4.53 -13.18 9.78
N THR A 514 3.83 -13.55 8.71
CA THR A 514 4.31 -13.44 7.34
C THR A 514 4.36 -12.00 6.83
N GLU A 515 3.94 -11.01 7.62
CA GLU A 515 4.01 -9.58 7.27
C GLU A 515 5.39 -9.18 6.72
N ASP A 516 6.48 -9.74 7.25
CA ASP A 516 7.85 -9.41 6.84
C ASP A 516 8.39 -10.32 5.72
N LEU A 517 7.64 -11.35 5.35
CA LEU A 517 8.02 -12.28 4.30
C LEU A 517 7.53 -11.79 2.95
N LEU A 518 8.25 -12.17 1.89
CA LEU A 518 7.87 -11.88 0.51
C LEU A 518 8.08 -13.13 -0.36
N PRO A 519 7.23 -13.32 -1.39
CA PRO A 519 7.57 -14.21 -2.50
C PRO A 519 8.95 -13.85 -3.08
N GLY A 520 9.74 -14.86 -3.41
CA GLY A 520 11.13 -14.74 -3.86
C GLY A 520 12.17 -14.70 -2.73
N MET A 521 11.77 -14.56 -1.45
CA MET A 521 12.73 -14.65 -0.34
C MET A 521 13.35 -16.03 -0.27
N ARG A 522 14.68 -16.09 -0.20
CA ARG A 522 15.41 -17.36 -0.03
C ARG A 522 15.21 -17.96 1.35
N VAL A 523 15.30 -19.29 1.41
CA VAL A 523 15.34 -20.09 2.64
C VAL A 523 16.69 -20.78 2.72
N THR A 524 17.53 -20.41 3.69
CA THR A 524 18.98 -20.71 3.66
C THR A 524 19.44 -21.72 4.70
N ASP A 525 18.70 -21.95 5.78
CA ASP A 525 19.11 -22.86 6.86
C ASP A 525 17.93 -23.66 7.41
N LEU A 526 17.85 -24.96 7.04
CA LEU A 526 16.90 -25.95 7.57
C LEU A 526 17.68 -26.93 8.46
N GLN A 527 17.68 -26.69 9.78
CA GLN A 527 18.44 -27.51 10.74
C GLN A 527 17.53 -28.42 11.58
N GLU A 528 18.02 -29.63 11.84
CA GLU A 528 17.54 -30.52 12.91
C GLU A 528 18.69 -30.81 13.89
N GLY A 529 18.75 -30.08 15.00
CA GLY A 529 19.85 -30.20 15.96
C GLY A 529 21.19 -29.76 15.35
N THR A 530 22.16 -30.67 15.22
CA THR A 530 23.49 -30.42 14.62
C THR A 530 23.60 -30.89 13.16
N GLN A 531 22.54 -31.47 12.61
CA GLN A 531 22.53 -31.94 11.21
C GLN A 531 21.85 -30.90 10.31
N GLN A 532 22.58 -30.49 9.27
CA GLN A 532 22.11 -29.62 8.19
C GLN A 532 21.48 -30.52 7.11
N PHE A 533 20.19 -30.34 6.81
CA PHE A 533 19.48 -31.19 5.85
C PHE A 533 19.50 -30.63 4.42
N LEU A 534 19.94 -29.39 4.24
CA LEU A 534 20.19 -28.83 2.91
C LEU A 534 21.59 -29.22 2.44
N VAL A 535 21.68 -30.39 1.82
CA VAL A 535 22.79 -30.75 0.93
C VAL A 535 22.37 -30.37 -0.49
N ASP A 536 22.90 -29.23 -0.94
CA ASP A 536 23.29 -29.00 -2.32
C ASP A 536 23.79 -30.30 -2.95
N THR A 537 22.98 -30.90 -3.81
CA THR A 537 23.44 -31.94 -4.73
C THR A 537 22.65 -31.82 -6.02
N VAL A 538 23.15 -30.95 -6.91
CA VAL A 538 23.62 -31.26 -8.27
C VAL A 538 23.44 -30.04 -9.19
N ASP A 539 22.53 -29.11 -8.90
CA ASP A 539 22.39 -27.83 -9.60
C ASP A 539 22.02 -26.70 -8.60
N ALA A 540 22.77 -25.60 -8.60
CA ALA A 540 22.83 -24.58 -7.54
C ALA A 540 21.59 -23.65 -7.40
N THR A 541 20.38 -24.18 -7.28
CA THR A 541 19.15 -23.38 -7.25
C THR A 541 18.62 -23.21 -5.82
N PRO A 542 18.34 -21.97 -5.36
CA PRO A 542 17.87 -21.76 -3.99
C PRO A 542 16.40 -22.12 -3.82
N ILE A 543 16.05 -22.64 -2.63
CA ILE A 543 14.66 -22.69 -2.16
C ILE A 543 14.21 -21.27 -1.83
N VAL A 544 13.02 -20.90 -2.30
CA VAL A 544 12.41 -19.60 -2.05
C VAL A 544 11.00 -19.75 -1.50
N ILE A 545 10.50 -18.69 -0.86
CA ILE A 545 9.08 -18.49 -0.64
C ILE A 545 8.45 -18.27 -2.02
N SER A 546 7.62 -19.20 -2.48
CA SER A 546 6.87 -19.04 -3.73
C SER A 546 5.56 -18.28 -3.51
N GLY A 547 5.01 -18.33 -2.30
CA GLY A 547 3.76 -17.66 -1.96
C GLY A 547 3.57 -17.53 -0.46
N ILE A 548 2.69 -16.64 -0.02
CA ILE A 548 2.38 -16.43 1.41
C ILE A 548 0.91 -16.73 1.62
N SER A 549 0.62 -17.90 2.18
CA SER A 549 -0.68 -18.54 2.17
C SER A 549 -1.72 -18.00 3.18
N SER A 550 -1.24 -17.43 4.26
CA SER A 550 -1.99 -16.68 5.29
C SER A 550 -0.95 -15.99 6.18
N PRO A 551 -1.33 -15.20 7.19
CA PRO A 551 -0.41 -14.67 8.20
C PRO A 551 0.52 -15.69 8.88
N HIS A 552 0.22 -16.99 8.78
CA HIS A 552 0.95 -18.06 9.44
C HIS A 552 1.38 -19.19 8.52
N VAL A 553 0.98 -19.16 7.25
CA VAL A 553 1.25 -20.23 6.29
C VAL A 553 2.00 -19.62 5.11
N VAL A 554 3.09 -20.24 4.69
CA VAL A 554 3.81 -19.87 3.48
C VAL A 554 3.88 -21.06 2.53
N GLN A 555 4.16 -20.81 1.26
CA GLN A 555 4.50 -21.81 0.25
C GLN A 555 5.97 -21.66 -0.08
N ILE A 556 6.67 -22.79 -0.18
CA ILE A 556 8.08 -22.84 -0.56
C ILE A 556 8.27 -23.70 -1.80
N ALA A 557 9.16 -23.28 -2.69
CA ALA A 557 9.48 -23.99 -3.93
C ALA A 557 10.97 -23.85 -4.31
N ASP A 558 11.42 -24.74 -5.19
CA ASP A 558 12.68 -24.58 -5.92
C ASP A 558 12.52 -23.46 -6.96
N SER A 559 13.49 -22.55 -7.05
CA SER A 559 13.45 -21.34 -7.87
C SER A 559 13.58 -21.56 -9.39
N GLN A 560 13.89 -22.77 -9.88
CA GLN A 560 14.13 -23.04 -11.31
C GLN A 560 13.37 -24.23 -11.91
N GLN A 561 12.58 -24.98 -11.14
CA GLN A 561 11.92 -26.18 -11.68
C GLN A 561 10.46 -25.96 -12.02
N SER A 562 10.14 -26.14 -13.31
CA SER A 562 8.78 -26.20 -13.87
C SER A 562 8.19 -27.63 -13.84
N GLY A 563 8.66 -28.48 -12.93
CA GLY A 563 8.19 -29.87 -12.79
C GLY A 563 8.52 -30.48 -11.43
N PRO A 564 7.94 -31.64 -11.08
CA PRO A 564 8.17 -32.28 -9.79
C PRO A 564 9.59 -32.85 -9.74
N SER A 565 10.51 -32.16 -9.07
CA SER A 565 11.66 -32.85 -8.50
C SER A 565 11.20 -33.86 -7.47
N VAL A 566 12.03 -34.85 -7.18
CA VAL A 566 11.80 -35.77 -6.07
C VAL A 566 12.51 -35.20 -4.86
N TRP A 567 11.85 -34.32 -4.12
CA TRP A 567 12.26 -34.05 -2.75
C TRP A 567 12.02 -35.38 -2.01
N ALA A 568 13.09 -36.07 -1.62
CA ALA A 568 12.96 -37.22 -0.75
C ALA A 568 12.24 -36.74 0.52
N GLY A 569 10.96 -37.12 0.63
CA GLY A 569 10.04 -36.55 1.60
C GLY A 569 10.56 -36.61 3.03
N PHE A 570 9.91 -35.84 3.90
CA PHE A 570 10.11 -35.93 5.34
C PHE A 570 9.80 -37.36 5.78
N ALA A 571 10.84 -38.17 6.00
CA ALA A 571 10.69 -39.59 6.34
C ALA A 571 9.74 -39.73 7.54
N GLY A 572 8.65 -40.46 7.31
CA GLY A 572 7.49 -40.48 8.18
C GLY A 572 7.78 -40.79 9.64
N GLY A 573 7.03 -40.12 10.52
CA GLY A 573 6.76 -40.63 11.86
C GLY A 573 6.90 -39.65 13.03
N ILE A 574 7.54 -38.49 12.87
CA ILE A 574 7.73 -37.55 13.98
C ILE A 574 7.55 -36.10 13.51
N ILE A 575 6.67 -35.34 14.18
CA ILE A 575 6.61 -33.88 14.10
C ILE A 575 7.90 -33.34 14.72
N VAL A 576 8.94 -33.13 13.92
CA VAL A 576 10.17 -32.46 14.36
C VAL A 576 10.15 -31.00 13.94
N SER A 577 10.17 -30.12 14.94
CA SER A 577 10.39 -28.68 14.77
C SER A 577 11.78 -28.43 14.18
N ARG A 578 11.87 -27.81 13.00
CA ARG A 578 13.14 -27.40 12.38
C ARG A 578 13.24 -25.89 12.26
N ASN A 579 14.39 -25.33 12.60
CA ASN A 579 14.66 -23.90 12.42
C ASN A 579 14.79 -23.58 10.92
N MET A 580 14.20 -22.46 10.52
CA MET A 580 14.27 -21.85 9.20
C MET A 580 14.89 -20.47 9.32
N GLN A 581 15.88 -20.17 8.50
CA GLN A 581 16.35 -18.81 8.26
C GLN A 581 15.89 -18.34 6.88
N PHE A 582 15.49 -17.07 6.81
CA PHE A 582 15.12 -16.39 5.58
C PHE A 582 16.26 -15.48 5.14
N GLY A 583 16.40 -15.23 3.84
CA GLY A 583 17.32 -14.21 3.30
C GLY A 583 18.27 -14.69 2.21
N PRO A 584 18.78 -13.78 1.36
CA PRO A 584 18.45 -12.36 1.33
C PRO A 584 17.03 -12.03 0.85
N SER A 585 16.47 -10.90 1.28
CA SER A 585 15.18 -10.41 0.76
C SER A 585 15.25 -10.11 -0.75
N PRO A 586 14.13 -10.13 -1.50
CA PRO A 586 14.07 -9.50 -2.81
C PRO A 586 14.43 -8.00 -2.76
N ALA A 587 14.64 -7.41 -3.95
CA ALA A 587 14.73 -5.97 -4.12
C ALA A 587 13.49 -5.28 -3.54
N ARG A 588 13.69 -4.15 -2.88
CA ARG A 588 12.61 -3.36 -2.28
C ARG A 588 12.70 -1.90 -2.72
N MET A 589 11.57 -1.22 -2.82
CA MET A 589 11.52 0.17 -3.27
C MET A 589 11.15 1.11 -2.13
N LEU A 590 11.92 2.19 -1.97
CA LEU A 590 11.43 3.41 -1.34
C LEU A 590 10.69 4.22 -2.40
N THR A 591 9.37 4.29 -2.28
CA THR A 591 8.52 5.06 -3.18
C THR A 591 8.32 6.47 -2.60
N LEU A 592 8.73 7.46 -3.36
CA LEU A 592 8.48 8.88 -3.11
C LEU A 592 7.39 9.34 -4.05
N THR A 593 6.26 9.77 -3.51
CA THR A 593 5.11 10.20 -4.30
C THR A 593 4.45 11.45 -3.73
N GLY A 594 3.33 11.83 -4.33
CA GLY A 594 2.46 12.89 -3.90
C GLY A 594 2.19 13.93 -4.98
N SER A 595 1.28 14.85 -4.67
CA SER A 595 0.77 15.84 -5.63
C SER A 595 1.30 17.26 -5.40
N ASN A 596 1.98 17.52 -4.28
CA ASN A 596 2.36 18.89 -3.96
C ASN A 596 3.50 19.39 -4.87
N SER A 597 3.41 20.64 -5.31
CA SER A 597 4.38 21.27 -6.22
C SER A 597 5.60 21.85 -5.50
N MET A 598 5.64 21.78 -4.16
CA MET A 598 6.72 22.35 -3.36
C MET A 598 7.92 21.38 -3.32
N ASN A 599 9.06 21.88 -2.87
CA ASN A 599 10.30 21.11 -2.82
C ASN A 599 10.30 20.12 -1.64
N ASN A 600 9.68 18.96 -1.78
CA ASN A 600 9.85 17.88 -0.80
C ASN A 600 11.30 17.41 -0.82
N THR A 601 11.89 17.21 0.35
CA THR A 601 13.33 16.92 0.46
C THR A 601 13.57 15.71 1.35
N LEU A 602 14.42 14.80 0.87
CA LEU A 602 14.94 13.66 1.62
C LEU A 602 16.45 13.81 1.78
N ALA A 603 16.88 14.32 2.93
CA ALA A 603 18.28 14.36 3.35
C ALA A 603 18.86 13.05 3.93
N PRO A 604 18.06 12.13 4.52
CA PRO A 604 18.58 10.89 5.05
C PRO A 604 19.38 10.08 4.02
N LEU A 605 20.43 9.39 4.49
CA LEU A 605 21.16 8.41 3.69
C LEU A 605 20.27 7.18 3.48
N VAL A 606 20.04 6.83 2.22
CA VAL A 606 19.42 5.58 1.79
C VAL A 606 20.53 4.62 1.37
N GLY A 607 20.58 3.47 2.01
CA GLY A 607 21.55 2.40 1.71
C GLY A 607 20.88 1.04 1.66
N ASN A 608 21.64 0.03 1.28
CA ASN A 608 21.18 -1.37 1.27
C ASN A 608 21.29 -2.06 2.63
N GLU A 609 21.95 -1.43 3.61
CA GLU A 609 22.36 -2.01 4.89
C GLU A 609 21.52 -1.48 6.08
N PRO A 610 21.39 -2.23 7.18
CA PRO A 610 20.66 -1.76 8.36
C PRO A 610 21.39 -0.59 9.02
N ALA A 611 20.62 0.31 9.64
CA ALA A 611 21.19 1.34 10.51
C ALA A 611 21.98 0.69 11.66
N ALA A 612 23.17 1.22 11.96
CA ALA A 612 24.00 0.74 13.06
C ALA A 612 23.21 0.74 14.39
N GLY A 613 23.02 -0.44 14.99
CA GLY A 613 22.31 -0.61 16.27
C GLY A 613 20.86 -1.11 16.18
N ALA A 614 20.38 -1.55 15.01
CA ALA A 614 19.11 -2.27 14.91
C ALA A 614 19.16 -3.62 15.71
N PRO A 615 18.10 -3.99 16.46
CA PRO A 615 17.99 -5.31 17.07
C PRO A 615 18.05 -6.39 15.99
N GLY A 616 18.99 -7.33 16.11
CA GLY A 616 19.25 -8.34 15.08
C GLY A 616 20.20 -7.86 13.98
N GLY A 617 21.48 -7.61 14.30
CA GLY A 617 22.51 -7.49 13.25
C GLY A 617 22.44 -8.66 12.26
N PRO A 618 22.91 -8.49 11.01
CA PRO A 618 22.58 -9.42 9.94
C PRO A 618 23.09 -10.81 10.30
N ALA A 619 22.18 -11.79 10.36
CA ALA A 619 22.60 -13.18 10.41
C ALA A 619 23.28 -13.58 9.09
N LEU A 620 22.91 -12.93 7.97
CA LEU A 620 23.50 -13.12 6.64
C LEU A 620 23.37 -11.83 5.81
N ALA A 621 24.37 -10.95 5.81
CA ALA A 621 24.39 -9.86 4.82
C ALA A 621 24.41 -10.46 3.40
N ALA A 622 23.63 -9.90 2.47
CA ALA A 622 23.65 -10.33 1.08
C ALA A 622 25.09 -10.28 0.55
N THR A 623 25.56 -11.38 -0.03
CA THR A 623 26.85 -11.40 -0.73
C THR A 623 26.81 -10.47 -1.93
N GLN A 624 27.97 -9.99 -2.40
CA GLN A 624 28.01 -9.12 -3.58
C GLN A 624 27.33 -9.77 -4.81
N ALA A 625 27.47 -11.09 -5.00
CA ALA A 625 26.80 -11.80 -6.09
C ALA A 625 25.26 -11.77 -5.97
N GLU A 626 24.73 -11.79 -4.74
CA GLU A 626 23.29 -11.67 -4.49
C GLU A 626 22.80 -10.24 -4.68
N ILE A 627 23.58 -9.25 -4.27
CA ILE A 627 23.34 -7.83 -4.52
C ILE A 627 23.32 -7.55 -6.03
N ASP A 628 24.28 -8.11 -6.77
CA ASP A 628 24.35 -8.01 -8.23
C ASP A 628 23.15 -8.69 -8.91
N ALA A 629 22.60 -9.73 -8.29
CA ALA A 629 21.35 -10.38 -8.69
C ALA A 629 20.09 -9.64 -8.18
N GLY A 630 20.24 -8.49 -7.53
CA GLY A 630 19.15 -7.62 -7.08
C GLY A 630 18.57 -7.93 -5.70
N PHE A 631 19.08 -8.94 -4.98
CA PHE A 631 18.61 -9.27 -3.63
C PHE A 631 19.21 -8.32 -2.58
N GLY A 632 18.44 -8.05 -1.52
CA GLY A 632 18.83 -7.16 -0.42
C GLY A 632 18.97 -5.69 -0.83
N THR A 633 18.71 -5.36 -2.10
CA THR A 633 18.89 -4.02 -2.63
C THR A 633 17.71 -3.12 -2.28
N VAL A 634 18.00 -1.85 -2.04
CA VAL A 634 17.00 -0.77 -1.98
C VAL A 634 17.06 0.00 -3.29
N GLY A 635 15.92 0.21 -3.93
CA GLY A 635 15.77 1.13 -5.06
C GLY A 635 14.94 2.35 -4.69
N ILE A 636 15.00 3.40 -5.50
CA ILE A 636 14.15 4.59 -5.38
C ILE A 636 13.12 4.57 -6.50
N ARG A 637 11.85 4.78 -6.15
CA ARG A 637 10.79 4.99 -7.13
C ARG A 637 10.15 6.36 -6.91
N LYS A 638 10.16 7.20 -7.93
CA LYS A 638 9.46 8.49 -7.93
C LYS A 638 8.18 8.36 -8.75
N GLN A 639 7.04 8.53 -8.09
CA GLN A 639 5.69 8.55 -8.67
C GLN A 639 4.97 9.86 -8.29
N GLY A 640 3.74 10.04 -8.78
CA GLY A 640 2.94 11.24 -8.51
C GLY A 640 3.48 12.50 -9.18
N THR A 641 2.63 13.53 -9.28
CA THR A 641 2.95 14.77 -10.00
C THR A 641 3.91 15.69 -9.25
N GLY A 642 4.09 15.47 -7.95
CA GLY A 642 4.88 16.33 -7.07
C GLY A 642 6.39 16.25 -7.31
N LYS A 643 7.12 17.10 -6.60
CA LYS A 643 8.59 17.23 -6.70
C LYS A 643 9.29 16.68 -5.46
N TRP A 644 10.33 15.87 -5.66
CA TRP A 644 11.22 15.36 -4.62
C TRP A 644 12.69 15.70 -4.92
N ILE A 645 13.44 16.06 -3.88
CA ILE A 645 14.87 16.38 -3.94
C ILE A 645 15.61 15.43 -3.00
N LEU A 646 16.57 14.68 -3.55
CA LEU A 646 17.49 13.86 -2.76
C LEU A 646 18.76 14.65 -2.49
N THR A 647 19.05 14.94 -1.23
CA THR A 647 20.24 15.68 -0.80
C THR A 647 21.25 14.82 -0.03
N GLY A 648 20.84 13.61 0.40
CA GLY A 648 21.70 12.66 1.09
C GLY A 648 22.83 12.08 0.22
N ASN A 649 23.87 11.58 0.89
CA ASN A 649 24.94 10.81 0.26
C ASN A 649 24.53 9.33 0.22
N ASN A 650 23.84 8.91 -0.83
CA ASN A 650 23.21 7.58 -0.82
C ASN A 650 24.13 6.50 -1.39
N THR A 651 23.88 5.27 -0.96
CA THR A 651 24.70 4.09 -1.26
C THR A 651 23.86 2.87 -1.63
N TYR A 652 22.59 3.08 -2.00
CA TYR A 652 21.70 1.98 -2.40
C TYR A 652 22.09 1.49 -3.80
N SER A 653 21.94 0.20 -4.09
CA SER A 653 22.34 -0.35 -5.41
C SER A 653 21.17 -0.74 -6.30
N GLY A 654 19.94 -0.70 -5.79
CA GLY A 654 18.74 -0.91 -6.60
C GLY A 654 18.48 0.26 -7.56
N PRO A 655 17.59 0.08 -8.54
CA PRO A 655 17.35 1.08 -9.59
C PRO A 655 16.70 2.35 -9.03
N THR A 656 16.87 3.45 -9.76
CA THR A 656 16.08 4.68 -9.59
C THR A 656 15.09 4.83 -10.74
N ASN A 657 13.79 4.64 -10.47
CA ASN A 657 12.74 4.76 -11.48
C ASN A 657 11.96 6.05 -11.28
N VAL A 658 11.97 6.94 -12.27
CA VAL A 658 11.24 8.21 -12.26
C VAL A 658 10.06 8.11 -13.20
N GLU A 659 8.93 7.70 -12.65
CA GLU A 659 7.72 7.34 -13.41
C GLU A 659 6.79 8.54 -13.63
N ALA A 660 6.81 9.54 -12.73
CA ALA A 660 6.03 10.77 -12.85
C ALA A 660 6.59 11.93 -12.00
N GLY A 661 6.20 13.16 -12.34
CA GLY A 661 6.58 14.37 -11.60
C GLY A 661 8.08 14.68 -11.72
N THR A 662 8.68 15.28 -10.69
CA THR A 662 10.09 15.72 -10.73
C THR A 662 10.92 15.05 -9.64
N LEU A 663 12.05 14.44 -10.02
CA LEU A 663 13.12 14.03 -9.11
C LEU A 663 14.37 14.88 -9.38
N LEU A 664 14.89 15.55 -8.35
CA LEU A 664 16.18 16.23 -8.40
C LEU A 664 17.20 15.53 -7.51
N ILE A 665 18.39 15.29 -8.05
CA ILE A 665 19.55 14.79 -7.32
C ILE A 665 20.47 15.97 -6.99
N ASN A 666 20.48 16.39 -5.72
CA ASN A 666 21.36 17.45 -5.22
C ASN A 666 22.39 16.93 -4.20
N GLY A 667 22.34 15.64 -3.86
CA GLY A 667 23.32 14.94 -3.05
C GLY A 667 24.35 14.16 -3.88
N ASN A 668 25.20 13.41 -3.18
CA ASN A 668 26.19 12.54 -3.82
C ASN A 668 25.68 11.09 -3.89
N GLN A 669 25.36 10.60 -5.08
CA GLN A 669 24.93 9.22 -5.32
C GLN A 669 26.05 8.39 -5.98
N SER A 670 27.32 8.79 -5.89
CA SER A 670 28.44 8.07 -6.54
C SER A 670 28.57 6.61 -6.10
N ALA A 671 28.14 6.29 -4.88
CA ALA A 671 28.08 4.93 -4.35
C ALA A 671 26.74 4.22 -4.63
N ALA A 672 25.76 4.92 -5.20
CA ALA A 672 24.50 4.36 -5.64
C ALA A 672 24.54 4.08 -7.15
N THR A 673 24.86 2.84 -7.49
CA THR A 673 25.24 2.42 -8.85
C THR A 673 24.06 1.87 -9.66
N GLY A 674 22.87 1.76 -9.07
CA GLY A 674 21.68 1.32 -9.80
C GLY A 674 21.34 2.27 -10.94
N ALA A 675 20.91 1.71 -12.07
CA ALA A 675 20.52 2.51 -13.24
C ALA A 675 19.35 3.46 -12.89
N THR A 676 19.42 4.67 -13.41
CA THR A 676 18.35 5.66 -13.35
C THR A 676 17.56 5.66 -14.64
N THR A 677 16.26 5.37 -14.56
CA THR A 677 15.35 5.40 -15.71
C THR A 677 14.29 6.48 -15.53
N VAL A 678 14.03 7.26 -16.58
CA VAL A 678 13.07 8.38 -16.55
C VAL A 678 12.01 8.14 -17.61
N SER A 679 10.76 7.98 -17.16
CA SER A 679 9.62 7.70 -18.04
C SER A 679 9.08 8.95 -18.74
N ALA A 680 8.20 8.72 -19.71
CA ALA A 680 7.52 9.77 -20.46
C ALA A 680 6.89 10.83 -19.54
N ALA A 681 7.07 12.10 -19.88
CA ALA A 681 6.61 13.29 -19.14
C ALA A 681 7.17 13.47 -17.71
N ALA A 682 7.97 12.54 -17.20
CA ALA A 682 8.69 12.70 -15.94
C ALA A 682 9.91 13.60 -16.12
N ARG A 683 10.27 14.31 -15.04
CA ARG A 683 11.37 15.27 -14.99
C ARG A 683 12.49 14.76 -14.10
N PHE A 684 13.71 14.78 -14.61
CA PHE A 684 14.91 14.41 -13.87
C PHE A 684 16.02 15.45 -14.04
N GLY A 685 16.78 15.69 -12.98
CA GLY A 685 17.89 16.64 -13.01
C GLY A 685 18.51 16.84 -11.64
N GLY A 686 19.03 18.05 -11.40
CA GLY A 686 19.67 18.43 -10.14
C GLY A 686 21.13 18.83 -10.32
N THR A 687 21.81 19.08 -9.21
CA THR A 687 23.18 19.63 -9.18
C THR A 687 24.19 18.67 -8.57
N GLY A 688 23.76 17.44 -8.28
CA GLY A 688 24.53 16.44 -7.55
C GLY A 688 25.29 15.48 -8.45
N THR A 689 25.46 14.25 -7.97
CA THR A 689 26.12 13.17 -8.70
C THR A 689 25.24 11.94 -8.75
N ILE A 690 25.15 11.26 -9.89
CA ILE A 690 24.59 9.92 -10.05
C ILE A 690 25.70 8.90 -10.28
N GLY A 691 25.61 7.74 -9.63
CA GLY A 691 26.62 6.69 -9.72
C GLY A 691 26.44 5.75 -10.91
N GLY A 692 25.19 5.38 -11.23
CA GLY A 692 24.85 4.51 -12.36
C GLY A 692 24.52 5.25 -13.65
N ASP A 693 24.09 4.47 -14.65
CA ASP A 693 23.65 4.97 -15.96
C ASP A 693 22.38 5.83 -15.83
N LEU A 694 22.19 6.78 -16.74
CA LEU A 694 20.96 7.56 -16.90
C LEU A 694 20.32 7.25 -18.25
N VAL A 695 19.10 6.70 -18.21
CA VAL A 695 18.30 6.37 -19.40
C VAL A 695 17.05 7.24 -19.44
N MET A 696 17.00 8.11 -20.44
CA MET A 696 15.87 9.00 -20.73
C MET A 696 14.95 8.33 -21.76
N GLN A 697 13.79 7.83 -21.32
CA GLN A 697 12.82 7.15 -22.19
C GLN A 697 12.05 8.15 -23.07
N GLU A 698 11.26 7.62 -24.01
CA GLU A 698 10.51 8.45 -24.97
C GLU A 698 9.66 9.52 -24.25
N GLY A 699 9.80 10.78 -24.65
CA GLY A 699 9.02 11.88 -24.08
C GLY A 699 9.45 12.32 -22.67
N SER A 700 10.60 11.87 -22.17
CA SER A 700 11.11 12.27 -20.86
C SER A 700 11.76 13.67 -20.90
N ILE A 701 11.91 14.30 -19.72
CA ILE A 701 12.35 15.69 -19.60
C ILE A 701 13.60 15.78 -18.72
N PHE A 702 14.72 16.22 -19.29
CA PHE A 702 15.91 16.62 -18.52
C PHE A 702 15.72 18.06 -18.06
N THR A 703 15.75 18.31 -16.74
CA THR A 703 15.50 19.63 -16.17
C THR A 703 16.74 20.21 -15.49
N ALA A 704 17.02 21.49 -15.74
CA ALA A 704 18.03 22.26 -15.05
C ALA A 704 17.50 23.64 -14.66
N ALA A 705 18.14 24.26 -13.67
CA ALA A 705 17.78 25.59 -13.20
C ALA A 705 19.03 26.44 -13.01
N PHE A 706 18.97 27.68 -13.45
CA PHE A 706 20.00 28.67 -13.13
C PHE A 706 19.93 29.06 -11.66
N ALA A 707 21.07 28.99 -10.97
CA ALA A 707 21.27 29.50 -9.63
C ALA A 707 22.36 30.58 -9.68
N GLY A 708 22.02 31.83 -9.37
CA GLY A 708 22.98 32.94 -9.44
C GLY A 708 23.52 33.25 -10.84
N GLY A 709 22.80 32.85 -11.89
CA GLY A 709 23.21 33.04 -13.29
C GLY A 709 24.00 31.88 -13.90
N THR A 710 24.34 30.85 -13.13
CA THR A 710 25.05 29.65 -13.62
C THR A 710 24.21 28.39 -13.44
N ILE A 711 24.57 27.33 -14.15
CA ILE A 711 24.08 25.97 -13.89
C ILE A 711 25.20 25.23 -13.16
N ASP A 712 24.86 24.61 -12.04
CA ASP A 712 25.71 23.61 -11.42
C ASP A 712 25.42 22.26 -12.11
N PRO A 713 26.40 21.69 -12.85
CA PRO A 713 26.13 20.55 -13.70
C PRO A 713 25.85 19.28 -12.90
N LEU A 714 24.91 18.47 -13.37
CA LEU A 714 24.70 17.12 -12.87
C LEU A 714 25.89 16.23 -13.30
N ALA A 715 26.54 15.57 -12.35
CA ALA A 715 27.61 14.62 -12.65
C ALA A 715 27.06 13.19 -12.81
N ILE A 716 27.34 12.55 -13.93
CA ILE A 716 26.90 11.19 -14.26
C ILE A 716 28.12 10.29 -14.33
N LEU A 717 28.21 9.29 -13.44
CA LEU A 717 29.35 8.37 -13.42
C LEU A 717 29.15 7.12 -14.31
N GLY A 718 28.02 7.03 -15.00
CA GLY A 718 27.70 5.98 -15.98
C GLY A 718 27.48 6.51 -17.40
N ASP A 719 26.79 5.72 -18.21
CA ASP A 719 26.32 6.08 -19.54
C ASP A 719 25.16 7.10 -19.45
N LEU A 720 25.03 7.95 -20.48
CA LEU A 720 23.89 8.84 -20.68
C LEU A 720 23.18 8.48 -21.99
N ASP A 721 22.00 7.89 -21.88
CA ASP A 721 21.18 7.47 -23.02
C ASP A 721 20.01 8.44 -23.23
N LEU A 722 20.09 9.20 -24.33
CA LEU A 722 19.09 10.10 -24.88
C LEU A 722 18.54 9.58 -26.23
N SER A 723 18.72 8.29 -26.55
CA SER A 723 18.39 7.73 -27.87
C SER A 723 16.90 7.58 -28.17
N ALA A 724 16.06 7.58 -27.13
CA ALA A 724 14.62 7.57 -27.29
C ALA A 724 14.10 8.90 -27.90
N MET A 725 12.99 8.81 -28.64
CA MET A 725 12.41 9.98 -29.30
C MET A 725 11.79 10.97 -28.29
N ASN A 726 11.55 12.19 -28.72
CA ASN A 726 10.85 13.24 -27.98
C ASN A 726 11.48 13.59 -26.61
N ASN A 727 12.79 13.37 -26.43
CA ASN A 727 13.50 13.81 -25.24
C ASN A 727 13.61 15.35 -25.21
N ILE A 728 13.19 15.97 -24.11
CA ILE A 728 13.08 17.43 -23.96
C ILE A 728 14.11 17.95 -22.94
N LEU A 729 14.79 19.04 -23.28
CA LEU A 729 15.56 19.84 -22.35
C LEU A 729 14.69 21.00 -21.82
N GLU A 730 14.51 21.07 -20.50
CA GLU A 730 13.81 22.16 -19.81
C GLU A 730 14.78 22.91 -18.88
N VAL A 731 15.14 24.14 -19.27
CA VAL A 731 15.97 25.02 -18.44
C VAL A 731 15.12 26.15 -17.87
N THR A 732 15.23 26.38 -16.57
CA THR A 732 14.46 27.41 -15.85
C THR A 732 15.38 28.46 -15.20
N GLY A 733 14.85 29.66 -14.97
CA GLY A 733 15.63 30.79 -14.44
C GLY A 733 16.39 31.55 -15.52
N THR A 734 17.21 32.51 -15.10
CA THR A 734 17.99 33.39 -15.98
C THR A 734 19.48 33.16 -15.81
N GLY A 735 20.15 32.83 -16.92
CA GLY A 735 21.60 32.69 -16.99
C GLY A 735 22.31 34.03 -17.14
N THR A 736 23.55 34.10 -16.68
CA THR A 736 24.51 35.17 -16.96
C THR A 736 25.64 34.57 -17.81
N GLY A 737 25.81 35.09 -19.02
CA GLY A 737 26.73 34.53 -20.02
C GLY A 737 25.99 33.95 -21.23
N THR A 738 26.71 33.19 -22.05
CA THR A 738 26.20 32.62 -23.30
C THR A 738 26.43 31.11 -23.43
N SER A 739 27.12 30.48 -22.47
CA SER A 739 27.47 29.06 -22.49
C SER A 739 27.55 28.50 -21.07
N TRP A 740 26.93 27.34 -20.83
CA TRP A 740 26.90 26.68 -19.52
C TRP A 740 26.95 25.16 -19.66
N VAL A 741 27.70 24.51 -18.78
CA VAL A 741 27.73 23.04 -18.70
C VAL A 741 26.47 22.57 -17.97
N LEU A 742 25.70 21.71 -18.61
CA LEU A 742 24.46 21.14 -18.10
C LEU A 742 24.71 19.87 -17.28
N ALA A 743 25.55 18.99 -17.83
CA ALA A 743 25.86 17.70 -17.23
C ALA A 743 27.26 17.24 -17.65
N THR A 744 27.86 16.38 -16.85
CA THR A 744 29.09 15.63 -17.19
C THR A 744 28.80 14.14 -17.14
N TYR A 745 29.49 13.34 -17.95
CA TYR A 745 29.29 11.89 -18.01
C TYR A 745 30.63 11.14 -18.18
N THR A 746 30.85 10.04 -17.45
CA THR A 746 32.10 9.26 -17.61
C THR A 746 31.95 8.06 -18.55
N GLY A 747 30.72 7.62 -18.84
CA GLY A 747 30.41 6.58 -19.80
C GLY A 747 30.23 7.10 -21.23
N THR A 748 29.35 6.44 -21.97
CA THR A 748 28.98 6.78 -23.35
C THR A 748 27.76 7.69 -23.38
N LEU A 749 27.81 8.73 -24.20
CA LEU A 749 26.61 9.49 -24.58
C LEU A 749 26.01 8.90 -25.88
N THR A 750 24.74 8.53 -25.83
CA THR A 750 23.97 8.09 -27.00
C THR A 750 22.75 8.98 -27.21
N GLY A 751 22.45 9.37 -28.45
CA GLY A 751 21.30 10.22 -28.77
C GLY A 751 21.52 11.71 -28.46
N GLN A 752 20.44 12.47 -28.49
CA GLN A 752 20.43 13.93 -28.28
C GLN A 752 19.03 14.38 -27.83
N PHE A 753 18.93 15.55 -27.21
CA PHE A 753 17.62 16.20 -27.01
C PHE A 753 17.01 16.59 -28.35
N GLU A 754 15.73 16.31 -28.53
CA GLU A 754 14.98 16.69 -29.73
C GLU A 754 14.35 18.08 -29.61
N SER A 755 14.07 18.54 -28.39
CA SER A 755 13.58 19.87 -28.10
C SER A 755 14.49 20.58 -27.10
N THR A 756 15.08 21.71 -27.51
CA THR A 756 15.98 22.53 -26.69
C THR A 756 15.58 24.01 -26.74
N PRO A 757 14.35 24.39 -26.31
CA PRO A 757 13.83 25.74 -26.57
C PRO A 757 14.74 26.84 -26.03
N GLY A 758 15.21 27.72 -26.92
CA GLY A 758 16.08 28.86 -26.58
C GLY A 758 17.56 28.52 -26.43
N TYR A 759 17.98 27.28 -26.73
CA TYR A 759 19.38 26.86 -26.63
C TYR A 759 19.84 26.00 -27.81
N THR A 760 21.07 26.24 -28.25
CA THR A 760 21.84 25.23 -28.99
C THR A 760 22.58 24.35 -27.99
N VAL A 761 22.78 23.07 -28.32
CA VAL A 761 23.40 22.10 -27.41
C VAL A 761 24.62 21.48 -28.08
N ASP A 762 25.76 21.61 -27.42
CA ASP A 762 26.99 20.86 -27.71
C ASP A 762 27.03 19.62 -26.83
N TYR A 763 26.96 18.45 -27.47
CA TYR A 763 26.99 17.13 -26.82
C TYR A 763 28.41 16.63 -26.54
N GLY A 764 29.42 17.45 -26.83
CA GLY A 764 30.83 17.11 -26.67
C GLY A 764 31.30 16.17 -27.77
N SER A 765 32.35 16.55 -28.51
CA SER A 765 33.16 15.52 -29.19
C SER A 765 33.78 14.62 -28.10
N LEU A 766 33.97 13.32 -28.35
CA LEU A 766 34.43 12.25 -27.43
C LEU A 766 35.62 12.56 -26.47
N SER A 767 36.24 13.74 -26.57
CA SER A 767 37.31 14.25 -25.72
C SER A 767 36.81 15.09 -24.52
N ASN A 768 35.57 15.59 -24.56
CA ASN A 768 35.01 16.48 -23.54
C ASN A 768 33.67 15.91 -23.05
N SER A 769 33.77 14.99 -22.10
CA SER A 769 32.71 14.23 -21.39
C SER A 769 31.64 15.11 -20.70
N GLN A 770 31.03 16.04 -21.43
CA GLN A 770 30.08 17.03 -20.94
C GLN A 770 29.08 17.45 -22.01
N ILE A 771 27.87 17.83 -21.56
CA ILE A 771 26.85 18.49 -22.38
C ILE A 771 26.85 19.98 -22.02
N THR A 772 27.02 20.83 -23.03
CA THR A 772 27.05 22.28 -22.88
C THR A 772 25.88 22.90 -23.64
N ILE A 773 25.13 23.78 -22.99
CA ILE A 773 24.09 24.57 -23.64
C ILE A 773 24.65 25.96 -23.93
N MET A 774 24.25 26.52 -25.07
CA MET A 774 24.57 27.88 -25.46
C MET A 774 23.27 28.61 -25.81
N LEU A 775 23.17 29.89 -25.46
CA LEU A 775 22.00 30.68 -25.86
C LEU A 775 21.85 30.58 -27.37
N ASP A 776 20.64 30.24 -27.82
CA ASP A 776 20.34 30.22 -29.25
C ASP A 776 20.23 31.67 -29.72
N GLU A 777 21.34 32.22 -30.23
CA GLU A 777 21.40 33.56 -30.81
C GLU A 777 20.72 33.62 -32.20
N THR A 778 19.74 32.75 -32.51
CA THR A 778 18.88 32.99 -33.69
C THR A 778 18.16 34.31 -33.46
N GLY A 779 18.75 35.38 -34.03
CA GLY A 779 18.30 36.75 -33.87
C GLY A 779 16.81 36.83 -34.16
N VAL A 780 16.12 37.66 -33.38
CA VAL A 780 14.69 37.94 -33.59
C VAL A 780 14.51 38.29 -35.06
N PRO A 781 13.70 37.61 -35.88
CA PRO A 781 13.63 37.93 -37.30
C PRO A 781 13.36 39.43 -37.53
N GLY A 782 14.26 40.11 -38.25
CA GLY A 782 14.26 41.57 -38.39
C GLY A 782 15.15 42.35 -37.42
N ASP A 783 15.78 41.72 -36.43
CA ASP A 783 16.83 42.28 -35.56
C ASP A 783 18.16 42.28 -36.35
N TYR A 784 18.32 43.32 -37.15
CA TYR A 784 19.46 43.48 -38.02
C TYR A 784 20.72 43.84 -37.25
N ASN A 785 20.65 44.43 -36.05
CA ASN A 785 21.79 44.84 -35.25
C ASN A 785 22.26 43.80 -34.20
N GLY A 786 21.46 42.76 -33.97
CA GLY A 786 21.73 41.65 -33.07
C GLY A 786 21.61 42.02 -31.59
N ASP A 787 20.81 43.04 -31.25
CA ASP A 787 20.65 43.52 -29.87
C ASP A 787 19.46 42.86 -29.13
N GLY A 788 18.76 41.94 -29.78
CA GLY A 788 17.67 41.14 -29.21
C GLY A 788 16.29 41.80 -29.29
N MET A 789 16.18 42.98 -29.92
CA MET A 789 14.93 43.69 -30.17
C MET A 789 14.82 44.04 -31.66
N VAL A 790 13.59 44.08 -32.18
CA VAL A 790 13.35 44.66 -33.51
C VAL A 790 12.92 46.12 -33.34
N ASP A 791 13.86 47.04 -33.42
CA ASP A 791 13.66 48.46 -33.13
C ASP A 791 14.29 49.41 -34.18
N ALA A 792 14.39 50.69 -33.83
CA ALA A 792 14.88 51.72 -34.75
C ALA A 792 16.39 51.57 -35.06
N GLY A 793 17.16 50.90 -34.20
CA GLY A 793 18.55 50.53 -34.39
C GLY A 793 18.73 49.61 -35.59
N ASP A 794 17.82 48.66 -35.80
CA ASP A 794 17.84 47.75 -36.94
C ASP A 794 17.58 48.46 -38.27
N TYR A 795 16.65 49.41 -38.28
CA TYR A 795 16.38 50.22 -39.46
C TYR A 795 17.62 50.98 -39.93
N VAL A 796 18.41 51.49 -38.99
CA VAL A 796 19.67 52.17 -39.33
C VAL A 796 20.65 51.20 -39.97
N ARG A 797 20.74 49.96 -39.46
CA ARG A 797 21.62 48.93 -40.00
C ARG A 797 21.17 48.45 -41.39
N TRP A 798 19.88 48.23 -41.61
CA TRP A 798 19.34 47.95 -42.95
C TRP A 798 19.65 49.08 -43.94
N ARG A 799 19.32 50.31 -43.57
CA ARG A 799 19.47 51.46 -44.47
C ARG A 799 20.92 51.70 -44.89
N ASN A 800 21.87 51.46 -43.99
CA ASN A 800 23.29 51.67 -44.26
C ASN A 800 23.87 50.64 -45.23
N ASN A 801 23.24 49.46 -45.35
CA ASN A 801 23.70 48.36 -46.18
C ASN A 801 22.75 48.10 -47.37
N LEU A 802 21.81 49.02 -47.66
CA LEU A 802 20.84 48.88 -48.74
C LEU A 802 21.55 48.78 -50.10
N GLY A 803 21.31 47.68 -50.82
CA GLY A 803 21.92 47.36 -52.10
C GLY A 803 23.01 46.29 -52.01
N ASP A 804 23.36 45.80 -50.82
CA ASP A 804 24.32 44.70 -50.69
C ASP A 804 23.78 43.39 -51.27
N PRO A 805 24.61 42.64 -52.02
CA PRO A 805 24.18 41.40 -52.69
C PRO A 805 23.98 40.22 -51.73
N THR A 806 24.31 40.38 -50.45
CA THR A 806 24.17 39.37 -49.40
C THR A 806 23.70 40.03 -48.11
N GLU A 807 23.04 39.28 -47.24
CA GLU A 807 22.51 39.82 -45.97
C GLU A 807 23.49 39.73 -44.79
N ALA A 808 24.76 39.43 -45.05
CA ALA A 808 25.76 39.28 -44.01
C ALA A 808 25.85 40.53 -43.10
N ASP A 809 25.75 41.73 -43.68
CA ASP A 809 25.84 42.99 -42.94
C ASP A 809 24.58 43.33 -42.13
N ILE A 810 23.48 42.57 -42.30
CA ILE A 810 22.28 42.60 -41.47
C ILE A 810 22.07 41.27 -40.71
N ASN A 811 23.18 40.56 -40.41
CA ASN A 811 23.21 39.30 -39.67
C ASN A 811 22.45 38.13 -40.34
N ASN A 812 22.23 38.18 -41.66
CA ASN A 812 21.39 37.22 -42.39
C ASN A 812 19.97 37.09 -41.81
N ASN A 813 19.46 38.19 -41.24
CA ASN A 813 18.21 38.20 -40.51
C ASN A 813 17.06 38.85 -41.30
N GLY A 814 17.25 39.00 -42.62
CA GLY A 814 16.33 39.55 -43.61
C GLY A 814 15.45 38.48 -44.27
N ASP A 815 15.09 38.70 -45.54
CA ASP A 815 14.18 37.82 -46.29
C ASP A 815 14.89 36.74 -47.16
N GLY A 816 16.21 36.71 -47.14
CA GLY A 816 17.07 35.78 -47.88
C GLY A 816 17.42 36.24 -49.30
N GLY A 817 17.10 37.48 -49.70
CA GLY A 817 17.27 38.04 -51.03
C GLY A 817 18.46 39.00 -51.23
N GLY A 818 19.30 39.22 -50.21
CA GLY A 818 20.26 40.33 -50.17
C GLY A 818 19.62 41.57 -49.54
N VAL A 819 20.38 42.61 -49.20
CA VAL A 819 19.80 43.77 -48.49
C VAL A 819 19.02 44.66 -49.47
N THR A 820 17.72 44.43 -49.56
CA THR A 820 16.80 45.08 -50.49
C THR A 820 15.68 45.83 -49.78
N ILE A 821 14.75 46.39 -50.55
CA ILE A 821 13.55 47.02 -49.99
C ILE A 821 12.58 46.01 -49.35
N SER A 822 12.69 44.73 -49.69
CA SER A 822 11.85 43.68 -49.11
C SER A 822 12.18 43.43 -47.64
N ASP A 823 13.45 43.58 -47.25
CA ASP A 823 13.91 43.53 -45.85
C ASP A 823 13.34 44.67 -45.00
N TYR A 824 13.07 45.84 -45.57
CA TYR A 824 12.38 46.89 -44.84
C TYR A 824 10.94 46.48 -44.50
N SER A 825 10.25 45.86 -45.44
CA SER A 825 8.92 45.29 -45.20
C SER A 825 8.98 44.16 -44.17
N TYR A 826 10.05 43.35 -44.19
CA TYR A 826 10.31 42.26 -43.27
C TYR A 826 10.54 42.74 -41.82
N TRP A 827 11.37 43.76 -41.63
CA TRP A 827 11.60 44.44 -40.34
C TRP A 827 10.35 45.14 -39.84
N LYS A 828 9.67 45.91 -40.70
CA LYS A 828 8.50 46.70 -40.32
C LYS A 828 7.35 45.82 -39.80
N ALA A 829 7.19 44.63 -40.36
CA ALA A 829 6.19 43.66 -39.90
C ALA A 829 6.47 43.14 -38.47
N ARG A 830 7.68 43.33 -37.97
CA ARG A 830 8.17 42.79 -36.69
C ARG A 830 8.65 43.88 -35.73
N TYR A 831 8.57 45.16 -36.12
CA TYR A 831 8.95 46.27 -35.25
C TYR A 831 8.22 46.21 -33.90
N GLY A 832 9.00 46.17 -32.82
CA GLY A 832 8.53 46.03 -31.44
C GLY A 832 8.39 44.59 -30.94
N THR A 833 8.80 43.57 -31.70
CA THR A 833 8.85 42.19 -31.19
C THR A 833 10.12 41.96 -30.36
N PRO A 834 10.02 41.59 -29.08
CA PRO A 834 11.18 41.15 -28.29
C PRO A 834 11.60 39.72 -28.64
N GLY A 835 12.89 39.41 -28.51
CA GLY A 835 13.41 38.05 -28.69
C GLY A 835 12.81 37.04 -27.72
N GLY A 836 12.46 35.87 -28.24
CA GLY A 836 11.81 34.80 -27.49
C GLY A 836 12.75 34.12 -26.50
N GLY A 837 12.84 34.65 -25.28
CA GLY A 837 13.31 33.94 -24.08
C GLY A 837 12.23 34.02 -23.00
N GLY A 838 11.70 32.87 -22.57
CA GLY A 838 10.58 32.80 -21.64
C GLY A 838 10.90 33.28 -20.22
N GLY A 839 10.01 34.11 -19.64
CA GLY A 839 10.06 34.45 -18.20
C GLY A 839 9.16 35.61 -17.73
N GLY A 840 7.85 35.37 -17.61
CA GLY A 840 6.94 35.89 -16.57
C GLY A 840 6.89 37.38 -16.16
N LEU A 841 5.82 38.05 -16.60
CA LEU A 841 5.05 39.14 -15.95
C LEU A 841 5.77 40.09 -14.96
N ALA A 842 6.01 41.32 -15.41
CA ALA A 842 6.20 42.48 -14.54
C ALA A 842 5.21 43.59 -14.90
N GLY A 843 4.16 43.70 -14.08
CA GLY A 843 3.40 44.94 -13.88
C GLY A 843 2.43 45.33 -14.99
N ALA A 844 1.16 45.45 -14.63
CA ALA A 844 0.28 46.42 -15.24
C ALA A 844 0.90 47.82 -15.06
N GLY A 845 1.78 48.21 -15.98
CA GLY A 845 2.12 49.60 -16.20
C GLY A 845 0.88 50.25 -16.78
N SER A 846 0.23 51.07 -15.97
CA SER A 846 -0.89 51.92 -16.36
C SER A 846 -0.65 52.52 -17.74
N VAL A 847 -1.41 52.05 -18.74
CA VAL A 847 -1.62 52.80 -19.97
C VAL A 847 -2.23 54.13 -19.53
N PRO A 848 -1.64 55.30 -19.83
CA PRO A 848 -2.33 56.55 -19.62
C PRO A 848 -3.59 56.53 -20.48
N GLU A 849 -4.76 56.44 -19.84
CA GLU A 849 -6.03 56.55 -20.55
C GLU A 849 -6.07 57.90 -21.28
N PRO A 850 -6.45 57.94 -22.57
CA PRO A 850 -6.63 59.20 -23.25
C PRO A 850 -7.81 59.94 -22.60
N ALA A 851 -7.49 61.01 -21.86
CA ALA A 851 -8.23 62.27 -21.67
C ALA A 851 -9.77 62.28 -21.82
N SER A 852 -10.47 61.21 -21.45
CA SER A 852 -11.93 61.10 -21.60
C SER A 852 -12.62 61.98 -20.56
N VAL A 853 -11.98 62.19 -19.40
CA VAL A 853 -12.40 63.15 -18.37
C VAL A 853 -12.21 64.61 -18.82
N VAL A 854 -11.21 64.88 -19.68
CA VAL A 854 -11.00 66.23 -20.25
C VAL A 854 -12.03 66.53 -21.34
N LEU A 855 -12.43 65.54 -22.14
CA LEU A 855 -13.50 65.69 -23.13
C LEU A 855 -14.89 65.83 -22.49
N VAL A 856 -15.18 65.11 -21.41
CA VAL A 856 -16.42 65.29 -20.63
C VAL A 856 -16.40 66.61 -19.83
N GLY A 857 -15.23 67.03 -19.32
CA GLY A 857 -15.03 68.31 -18.66
C GLY A 857 -15.16 69.52 -19.60
N LEU A 858 -14.65 69.43 -20.83
CA LEU A 858 -14.82 70.46 -21.86
C LEU A 858 -16.27 70.51 -22.39
N ALA A 859 -16.96 69.37 -22.48
CA ALA A 859 -18.39 69.33 -22.82
C ALA A 859 -19.26 69.98 -21.73
N LEU A 860 -18.99 69.71 -20.45
CA LEU A 860 -19.70 70.33 -19.31
C LEU A 860 -19.38 71.83 -19.17
N ALA A 861 -18.16 72.27 -19.50
CA ALA A 861 -17.79 73.69 -19.55
C ALA A 861 -18.50 74.44 -20.70
N TRP A 862 -18.80 73.76 -21.83
CA TRP A 862 -19.55 74.35 -22.94
C TRP A 862 -21.05 74.51 -22.61
N PHE A 863 -21.65 73.57 -21.87
CA PHE A 863 -23.06 73.68 -21.42
C PHE A 863 -23.27 74.69 -20.28
N THR A 864 -22.23 75.01 -19.50
CA THR A 864 -22.30 76.02 -18.41
C THR A 864 -21.94 77.45 -18.86
N GLY A 865 -21.31 77.62 -20.02
CA GLY A 865 -20.92 78.92 -20.58
C GLY A 865 -22.02 79.72 -21.32
N VAL A 866 -23.18 79.13 -21.64
CA VAL A 866 -24.23 79.79 -22.45
C VAL A 866 -25.31 80.50 -21.60
N ARG A 867 -25.18 80.57 -20.27
CA ARG A 867 -26.09 81.37 -19.41
C ARG A 867 -25.36 82.38 -18.54
N ARG A 868 -24.89 83.48 -19.15
CA ARG A 868 -24.99 84.87 -18.62
C ARG A 868 -24.33 85.89 -19.56
N ARG A 869 -25.14 86.55 -20.40
CA ARG A 869 -25.29 88.02 -20.53
C ARG A 869 -25.95 88.34 -21.88
N GLY A 870 -27.15 88.94 -21.81
CA GLY A 870 -27.99 89.33 -22.93
C GLY A 870 -29.42 88.93 -22.68
#